data_AF-A0A2G8K2Q1-F1
#
_entry.id   AF-A0A2G8K2Q1-F1
#
_cell.length_a   1.000
_cell.length_b   1.000
_cell.length_c   1.000
_cell.angle_alpha   90.00
_cell.angle_beta   90.00
_cell.angle_gamma   90.00
#
_symmetry.space_group_name_H-M   'P 1'
#
loop_
_entity.id
_entity.type
_entity.pdbx_description
1 polymer ?
#
loop_
_entity_poly.entity_id
_entity_poly.type
_entity_poly.pdbx_seq_one_letter_code
_entity_poly.pdbx_strand_id
1 'polypeptide(L)'
;MMNFEQILWQEITKNLLALNPKVQKHASLVTTKATKANRKHWKRNGQKSCHTCGSLDKNFDDIKHTTLSERAALREASRCLKCADAPCQKSCPTQLDIKYFITSIANKNYYGASKAIFSDNPLGLTCGMVCPTSDLCVGGCNLYASEEGPINIGGLQQFATEIFKAMGIPQIHDPSLPPLDQLPPSYKTKVALIGCGAASISCATFLARMGYSDLTVFEKETYIGGLSSSEIPQFRLPFDVVSFEVDLMKDLGVKVELGKGLGGPGVSLQSLKNDGFKAVFVGIGLPQAKRIKIFESLTEDQGFFTSKDFLPVVAKASKAGMCSCKSTLPQLRGNVIVLGAGDTAFDCATSALRCGAKRVYVVFRKGFTTIRAVPEEMEVAREELCEFMPFLSPREVIMKGNKITGLKLCRTEQNDDGQWIEDEEQIVTLKADYIISAFGSTLTDTEVKDAMSPIKFNRWGLPEVNEDTMQTSEDWVFCGGDLAGLANTTVESVNDGKTAAWFLHKYLQSTHGETVPSTPALPKFYTPIDLVDVSVEMCGMKFLNPYGLASATPTTSAPMIRRAFEQGWSFAVTKTYSLDKDLVTNVSPRIVRGTTSGHIFGPGQGAYLNIELISERLQLTVHGCHGTEERLPRPIVIASIMLVTTRTIGRNSPLCQSIMCGYNKDDWTELAIMSEKCGADALELNLSCPHGMGERGMGLACGQDPELVLNICRWVKAAVKIPVFAKMTPNITSIVAIATAAKEGGADGVTATNTVSGLMGLKGNSQAWPAVGNAKRTTYGGVSGNAIRPLH
;
A
#
# COMPACT_ATOMS: atom_id res chain seq x y z
N MET A 1 -29.03 -15.68 -61.86
CA MET A 1 -27.74 -16.33 -61.53
C MET A 1 -26.93 -15.34 -60.74
N MET A 2 -26.52 -15.67 -59.51
CA MET A 2 -25.58 -14.81 -58.76
C MET A 2 -24.24 -14.79 -59.49
N ASN A 3 -23.63 -13.62 -59.61
CA ASN A 3 -22.27 -13.43 -60.14
C ASN A 3 -21.27 -14.19 -59.22
N PHE A 4 -20.27 -14.84 -59.82
CA PHE A 4 -19.16 -15.52 -59.15
C PHE A 4 -18.55 -14.74 -57.97
N GLU A 5 -18.44 -13.41 -58.09
CA GLU A 5 -17.97 -12.54 -57.00
C GLU A 5 -18.88 -12.60 -55.77
N GLN A 6 -20.21 -12.63 -55.94
CA GLN A 6 -21.14 -12.71 -54.81
C GLN A 6 -21.06 -14.05 -54.08
N ILE A 7 -20.82 -15.13 -54.81
CA ILE A 7 -20.64 -16.47 -54.23
C ILE A 7 -19.33 -16.50 -53.42
N LEU A 8 -18.25 -15.98 -53.99
CA LEU A 8 -16.95 -15.88 -53.33
C LEU A 8 -17.04 -15.01 -52.06
N TRP A 9 -17.71 -13.87 -52.12
CA TRP A 9 -17.93 -13.02 -50.95
C TRP A 9 -18.75 -13.72 -49.86
N GLN A 10 -19.79 -14.48 -50.22
CA GLN A 10 -20.56 -15.26 -49.24
C GLN A 10 -19.71 -16.34 -48.57
N GLU A 11 -18.84 -17.03 -49.31
CA GLU A 11 -17.93 -18.02 -48.73
C GLU A 11 -16.89 -17.38 -47.82
N ILE A 12 -16.30 -16.24 -48.21
CA ILE A 12 -15.37 -15.48 -47.38
C ILE A 12 -16.04 -15.03 -46.08
N THR A 13 -17.22 -14.40 -46.15
CA THR A 13 -17.96 -13.97 -44.95
C THR A 13 -18.34 -15.15 -44.06
N LYS A 14 -18.76 -16.28 -44.64
CA LYS A 14 -19.09 -17.50 -43.89
C LYS A 14 -17.87 -18.05 -43.16
N ASN A 15 -16.69 -18.02 -43.78
CA ASN A 15 -15.44 -18.44 -43.16
C ASN A 15 -15.00 -17.49 -42.04
N LEU A 16 -15.12 -16.17 -42.23
CA LEU A 16 -14.83 -15.18 -41.20
C LEU A 16 -15.71 -15.34 -39.96
N LEU A 17 -16.99 -15.69 -40.14
CA LEU A 17 -17.97 -15.88 -39.06
C LEU A 17 -18.04 -17.32 -38.53
N ALA A 18 -17.07 -18.18 -38.87
CA ALA A 18 -17.12 -19.60 -38.51
C ALA A 18 -17.09 -19.83 -36.99
N LEU A 19 -16.32 -19.01 -36.25
CA LEU A 19 -16.19 -19.10 -34.79
C LEU A 19 -17.10 -18.12 -34.04
N ASN A 20 -17.91 -17.35 -34.75
CA ASN A 20 -18.83 -16.40 -34.12
C ASN A 20 -19.89 -17.18 -33.30
N PRO A 21 -20.15 -16.81 -32.02
CA PRO A 21 -21.11 -17.52 -31.18
C PRO A 21 -22.49 -17.62 -31.82
N LYS A 22 -23.04 -18.84 -31.84
CA LYS A 22 -24.40 -19.14 -32.33
C LYS A 22 -25.11 -20.02 -31.31
N VAL A 23 -26.39 -19.75 -31.09
CA VAL A 23 -27.25 -20.60 -30.25
C VAL A 23 -27.38 -21.96 -30.89
N GLN A 24 -26.97 -23.01 -30.18
CA GLN A 24 -27.08 -24.40 -30.66
C GLN A 24 -28.51 -24.90 -30.46
N LYS A 25 -29.11 -25.46 -31.52
CA LYS A 25 -30.49 -26.00 -31.49
C LYS A 25 -30.59 -27.42 -30.94
N HIS A 26 -29.47 -28.11 -30.82
CA HIS A 26 -29.38 -29.50 -30.38
C HIS A 26 -28.22 -29.66 -29.40
N ALA A 27 -28.22 -30.75 -28.63
CA ALA A 27 -27.08 -31.12 -27.81
C ALA A 27 -25.84 -31.39 -28.69
N SER A 28 -24.67 -30.98 -28.21
CA SER A 28 -23.40 -31.28 -28.88
C SER A 28 -22.99 -32.73 -28.59
N LEU A 29 -22.55 -33.46 -29.64
CA LEU A 29 -22.00 -34.81 -29.49
C LEU A 29 -20.48 -34.78 -29.73
N VAL A 30 -19.70 -34.88 -28.65
CA VAL A 30 -18.25 -35.02 -28.68
C VAL A 30 -17.86 -36.16 -27.77
N THR A 31 -17.13 -37.15 -28.27
CA THR A 31 -16.74 -38.32 -27.46
C THR A 31 -15.73 -37.94 -26.38
N THR A 32 -15.76 -38.65 -25.25
CA THR A 32 -14.77 -38.48 -24.16
C THR A 32 -13.32 -38.55 -24.66
N LYS A 33 -13.05 -39.42 -25.66
CA LYS A 33 -11.72 -39.54 -26.29
C LYS A 33 -11.30 -38.24 -26.98
N ALA A 34 -12.18 -37.66 -27.80
CA ALA A 34 -11.93 -36.39 -28.48
C ALA A 34 -11.78 -35.23 -27.47
N THR A 35 -12.62 -35.18 -26.43
CA THR A 35 -12.51 -34.17 -25.37
C THR A 35 -11.18 -34.26 -24.61
N LYS A 36 -10.70 -35.46 -24.28
CA LYS A 36 -9.40 -35.65 -23.62
C LYS A 36 -8.23 -35.19 -24.51
N ALA A 37 -8.32 -35.41 -25.82
CA ALA A 37 -7.33 -34.91 -26.78
C ALA A 37 -7.37 -33.38 -26.86
N ASN A 38 -8.55 -32.79 -27.07
CA ASN A 38 -8.74 -31.34 -27.17
C ASN A 38 -8.32 -30.60 -25.90
N ARG A 39 -8.55 -31.18 -24.71
CA ARG A 39 -8.15 -30.59 -23.42
C ARG A 39 -6.66 -30.24 -23.37
N LYS A 40 -5.79 -31.00 -24.07
CA LYS A 40 -4.36 -30.72 -24.11
C LYS A 40 -4.04 -29.42 -24.86
N HIS A 41 -4.79 -29.09 -25.91
CA HIS A 41 -4.59 -27.90 -26.73
C HIS A 41 -4.90 -26.60 -25.96
N TRP A 42 -5.89 -26.63 -25.07
CA TRP A 42 -6.37 -25.44 -24.34
C TRP A 42 -5.78 -25.28 -22.92
N LYS A 43 -4.82 -26.12 -22.53
CA LYS A 43 -4.28 -26.17 -21.16
C LYS A 43 -3.45 -24.90 -20.86
N ARG A 44 -3.75 -24.23 -19.75
CA ARG A 44 -3.07 -22.98 -19.30
C ARG A 44 -2.26 -23.14 -18.02
N ASN A 45 -2.81 -23.81 -17.01
CA ASN A 45 -2.13 -24.06 -15.73
C ASN A 45 -1.28 -25.34 -15.78
N GLY A 46 -0.48 -25.54 -14.73
CA GLY A 46 0.34 -26.74 -14.54
C GLY A 46 -0.39 -28.06 -14.85
N GLN A 47 0.30 -28.96 -15.54
CA GLN A 47 -0.22 -30.30 -15.81
C GLN A 47 0.02 -31.20 -14.60
N LYS A 48 -1.04 -31.64 -13.94
CA LYS A 48 -0.96 -32.55 -12.77
C LYS A 48 -0.22 -33.87 -13.06
N SER A 49 -0.19 -34.32 -14.31
CA SER A 49 0.50 -35.54 -14.75
C SER A 49 1.93 -35.29 -15.25
N CYS A 50 2.43 -34.06 -15.18
CA CYS A 50 3.81 -33.75 -15.53
C CYS A 50 4.67 -33.94 -14.29
N HIS A 51 5.61 -34.88 -14.36
CA HIS A 51 6.50 -35.26 -13.25
C HIS A 51 7.95 -34.85 -13.51
N THR A 52 8.17 -34.01 -14.52
CA THR A 52 9.49 -33.52 -14.92
C THR A 52 9.47 -32.01 -14.95
N CYS A 53 10.44 -31.37 -14.31
CA CYS A 53 10.62 -29.93 -14.39
C CYS A 53 11.20 -29.59 -15.78
N GLY A 54 10.73 -28.50 -16.39
CA GLY A 54 11.46 -27.91 -17.51
C GLY A 54 12.87 -27.50 -17.07
N SER A 55 13.78 -27.26 -18.01
CA SER A 55 15.09 -26.76 -17.61
C SER A 55 14.94 -25.33 -17.07
N LEU A 56 15.31 -25.13 -15.81
CA LEU A 56 15.44 -23.83 -15.15
C LEU A 56 16.91 -23.39 -15.04
N ASP A 57 17.83 -24.08 -15.71
CA ASP A 57 19.27 -23.78 -15.69
C ASP A 57 19.48 -22.32 -16.13
N LYS A 58 20.13 -21.55 -15.26
CA LYS A 58 20.40 -20.11 -15.43
C LYS A 58 19.16 -19.22 -15.64
N ASN A 59 17.96 -19.69 -15.30
CA ASN A 59 16.75 -18.87 -15.38
C ASN A 59 16.51 -18.13 -14.05
N PHE A 60 16.70 -16.82 -14.07
CA PHE A 60 16.46 -15.93 -12.92
C PHE A 60 15.30 -14.94 -13.17
N ASP A 61 14.38 -15.28 -14.08
CA ASP A 61 13.16 -14.49 -14.30
C ASP A 61 12.32 -14.45 -13.02
N ASP A 62 11.53 -13.37 -12.86
CA ASP A 62 10.66 -13.20 -11.70
C ASP A 62 9.60 -14.33 -11.63
N ILE A 63 9.62 -15.08 -10.53
CA ILE A 63 8.68 -16.19 -10.27
C ILE A 63 7.59 -15.84 -9.25
N LYS A 64 7.60 -14.62 -8.68
CA LYS A 64 6.63 -14.22 -7.66
C LYS A 64 5.22 -14.22 -8.22
N HIS A 65 4.33 -14.98 -7.59
CA HIS A 65 2.90 -14.97 -7.93
C HIS A 65 2.19 -13.66 -7.56
N THR A 66 2.83 -12.82 -6.75
CA THR A 66 2.32 -11.55 -6.28
C THR A 66 2.64 -10.37 -7.19
N THR A 67 3.56 -10.49 -8.17
CA THR A 67 3.93 -9.39 -9.07
C THR A 67 2.74 -8.89 -9.90
N LEU A 68 2.51 -7.57 -9.93
CA LEU A 68 1.36 -6.96 -10.60
C LEU A 68 1.79 -5.99 -11.71
N SER A 69 1.19 -6.13 -12.89
CA SER A 69 1.10 -5.05 -13.89
C SER A 69 0.18 -3.91 -13.42
N GLU A 70 0.28 -2.71 -13.99
CA GLU A 70 -0.63 -1.59 -13.69
C GLU A 70 -2.11 -2.02 -13.80
N ARG A 71 -2.47 -2.74 -14.86
CA ARG A 71 -3.83 -3.25 -15.06
C ARG A 71 -4.31 -4.11 -13.88
N ALA A 72 -3.44 -4.98 -13.36
CA ALA A 72 -3.78 -5.86 -12.25
C ALA A 72 -3.78 -5.09 -10.92
N ALA A 73 -2.80 -4.22 -10.70
CA ALA A 73 -2.70 -3.36 -9.53
C ALA A 73 -3.92 -2.46 -9.37
N LEU A 74 -4.39 -1.81 -10.44
CA LEU A 74 -5.60 -0.98 -10.40
C LEU A 74 -6.85 -1.77 -10.06
N ARG A 75 -6.98 -3.00 -10.58
CA ARG A 75 -8.11 -3.89 -10.23
C ARG A 75 -8.08 -4.30 -8.77
N GLU A 76 -6.92 -4.72 -8.28
CA GLU A 76 -6.75 -5.19 -6.91
C GLU A 76 -6.89 -4.05 -5.90
N ALA A 77 -6.33 -2.87 -6.19
CA ALA A 77 -6.49 -1.67 -5.36
C ALA A 77 -7.95 -1.17 -5.34
N SER A 78 -8.69 -1.34 -6.44
CA SER A 78 -10.14 -1.03 -6.48
C SER A 78 -10.95 -2.02 -5.65
N ARG A 79 -10.54 -3.29 -5.58
CA ARG A 79 -11.17 -4.34 -4.77
C ARG A 79 -11.01 -4.11 -3.27
N CYS A 80 -9.87 -3.58 -2.84
CA CYS A 80 -9.61 -3.28 -1.44
C CYS A 80 -10.68 -2.37 -0.82
N LEU A 81 -11.23 -2.79 0.33
CA LEU A 81 -12.30 -2.09 1.06
C LEU A 81 -11.85 -0.78 1.72
N LYS A 82 -10.54 -0.55 1.87
CA LYS A 82 -9.98 0.66 2.50
C LYS A 82 -10.51 0.85 3.93
N CYS A 83 -10.43 -0.24 4.71
CA CYS A 83 -11.00 -0.36 6.04
C CYS A 83 -10.55 0.75 7.00
N ALA A 84 -11.44 1.20 7.87
CA ALA A 84 -11.06 1.98 9.05
C ALA A 84 -10.34 1.06 10.06
N ASP A 85 -9.41 1.62 10.83
CA ASP A 85 -8.63 0.90 11.85
C ASP A 85 -8.11 -0.45 11.35
N ALA A 86 -7.47 -0.43 10.18
CA ALA A 86 -7.31 -1.60 9.34
C ALA A 86 -6.47 -2.70 10.04
N PRO A 87 -6.99 -3.93 10.18
CA PRO A 87 -6.24 -5.02 10.82
C PRO A 87 -4.97 -5.37 10.07
N CYS A 88 -4.95 -5.24 8.74
CA CYS A 88 -3.74 -5.44 7.94
C CYS A 88 -2.59 -4.49 8.31
N GLN A 89 -2.90 -3.25 8.73
CA GLN A 89 -1.88 -2.31 9.21
C GLN A 89 -1.36 -2.74 10.58
N LYS A 90 -2.26 -3.12 11.51
CA LYS A 90 -1.89 -3.61 12.84
C LYS A 90 -1.00 -4.85 12.79
N SER A 91 -1.20 -5.71 11.79
CA SER A 91 -0.40 -6.91 11.51
C SER A 91 0.86 -6.63 10.67
N CYS A 92 1.14 -5.39 10.31
CA CYS A 92 2.37 -5.00 9.62
C CYS A 92 3.40 -4.53 10.66
N PRO A 93 4.60 -5.14 10.75
CA PRO A 93 5.60 -4.75 11.75
C PRO A 93 5.99 -3.27 11.69
N THR A 94 6.11 -2.69 10.49
CA THR A 94 6.40 -1.26 10.30
C THR A 94 5.17 -0.35 10.37
N GLN A 95 3.98 -0.90 10.62
CA GLN A 95 2.70 -0.18 10.73
C GLN A 95 2.32 0.68 9.50
N LEU A 96 2.65 0.20 8.29
CA LEU A 96 2.33 0.89 7.04
C LEU A 96 0.84 1.26 6.97
N ASP A 97 0.52 2.50 6.56
CA ASP A 97 -0.86 2.90 6.25
C ASP A 97 -1.33 2.27 4.92
N ILE A 98 -1.69 0.99 5.00
CA ILE A 98 -2.12 0.17 3.86
C ILE A 98 -3.39 0.73 3.22
N LYS A 99 -4.29 1.29 4.03
CA LYS A 99 -5.50 1.94 3.52
C LYS A 99 -5.12 3.11 2.61
N TYR A 100 -4.25 4.00 3.07
CA TYR A 100 -3.86 5.20 2.33
C TYR A 100 -3.11 4.86 1.05
N PHE A 101 -2.07 4.01 1.11
CA PHE A 101 -1.28 3.75 -0.10
C PHE A 101 -2.09 2.99 -1.16
N ILE A 102 -2.95 2.03 -0.76
CA ILE A 102 -3.81 1.33 -1.73
C ILE A 102 -4.88 2.28 -2.30
N THR A 103 -5.41 3.21 -1.50
CA THR A 103 -6.29 4.26 -2.01
C THR A 103 -5.60 5.11 -3.06
N SER A 104 -4.34 5.47 -2.82
CA SER A 104 -3.53 6.25 -3.75
C SER A 104 -3.28 5.49 -5.05
N ILE A 105 -2.98 4.18 -5.01
CA ILE A 105 -2.87 3.34 -6.22
C ILE A 105 -4.18 3.30 -7.01
N ALA A 106 -5.32 3.09 -6.34
CA ALA A 106 -6.63 3.06 -7.00
C ALA A 106 -6.96 4.37 -7.73
N ASN A 107 -6.43 5.50 -7.22
CA ASN A 107 -6.57 6.83 -7.80
C ASN A 107 -5.43 7.21 -8.76
N LYS A 108 -4.57 6.25 -9.14
CA LYS A 108 -3.38 6.46 -9.99
C LYS A 108 -2.34 7.43 -9.42
N ASN A 109 -2.39 7.71 -8.12
CA ASN A 109 -1.36 8.48 -7.41
C ASN A 109 -0.28 7.52 -6.90
N TYR A 110 0.56 7.01 -7.81
CA TYR A 110 1.62 6.06 -7.46
C TYR A 110 2.71 6.69 -6.58
N TYR A 111 3.02 7.97 -6.81
CA TYR A 111 3.93 8.73 -5.95
C TYR A 111 3.42 8.80 -4.51
N GLY A 112 2.17 9.22 -4.29
CA GLY A 112 1.59 9.32 -2.96
C GLY A 112 1.53 7.97 -2.24
N ALA A 113 1.29 6.88 -2.99
CA ALA A 113 1.37 5.52 -2.45
C ALA A 113 2.79 5.20 -1.97
N SER A 114 3.79 5.41 -2.81
CA SER A 114 5.20 5.16 -2.49
C SER A 114 5.70 6.03 -1.35
N LYS A 115 5.32 7.32 -1.31
CA LYS A 115 5.63 8.22 -0.21
C LYS A 115 5.11 7.68 1.12
N ALA A 116 3.87 7.18 1.17
CA ALA A 116 3.32 6.59 2.38
C ALA A 116 4.05 5.30 2.78
N ILE A 117 4.40 4.45 1.81
CA ILE A 117 5.17 3.23 2.07
C ILE A 117 6.56 3.56 2.64
N PHE A 118 7.34 4.41 1.94
CA PHE A 118 8.70 4.78 2.37
C PHE A 118 8.75 5.64 3.63
N SER A 119 7.66 6.32 3.98
CA SER A 119 7.56 7.07 5.24
C SER A 119 7.75 6.14 6.44
N ASP A 120 7.12 4.97 6.40
CA ASP A 120 7.13 4.03 7.51
C ASP A 120 8.12 2.87 7.33
N ASN A 121 8.49 2.53 6.10
CA ASN A 121 9.42 1.46 5.75
C ASN A 121 10.42 1.91 4.67
N PRO A 122 11.66 2.26 5.05
CA PRO A 122 12.73 2.62 4.11
C PRO A 122 13.10 1.55 3.07
N LEU A 123 12.74 0.28 3.30
CA LEU A 123 12.92 -0.84 2.37
C LEU A 123 11.57 -1.28 1.78
N GLY A 124 10.74 -0.30 1.42
CA GLY A 124 9.37 -0.51 0.94
C GLY A 124 9.26 -1.41 -0.29
N LEU A 125 10.20 -1.31 -1.25
CA LEU A 125 10.19 -2.14 -2.45
C LEU A 125 10.67 -3.56 -2.15
N THR A 126 11.76 -3.72 -1.40
CA THR A 126 12.24 -5.03 -0.94
C THR A 126 11.13 -5.78 -0.20
N CYS A 127 10.53 -5.14 0.82
CA CYS A 127 9.45 -5.75 1.60
C CYS A 127 8.20 -6.05 0.77
N GLY A 128 7.88 -5.24 -0.25
CA GLY A 128 6.78 -5.55 -1.18
C GLY A 128 6.98 -6.86 -1.94
N MET A 129 8.24 -7.23 -2.20
CA MET A 129 8.59 -8.45 -2.93
C MET A 129 8.74 -9.69 -2.03
N VAL A 130 9.28 -9.55 -0.81
CA VAL A 130 9.73 -10.71 -0.02
C VAL A 130 8.97 -10.93 1.28
N CYS A 131 8.09 -10.01 1.70
CA CYS A 131 7.36 -10.20 2.95
C CYS A 131 6.51 -11.48 2.92
N PRO A 132 6.55 -12.30 3.98
CA PRO A 132 5.67 -13.47 4.14
C PRO A 132 4.24 -13.00 4.52
N THR A 133 3.56 -12.36 3.57
CA THR A 133 2.38 -11.54 3.89
C THR A 133 1.23 -12.32 4.53
N SER A 134 1.10 -13.61 4.24
CA SER A 134 0.08 -14.51 4.80
C SER A 134 0.17 -14.65 6.32
N ASP A 135 1.37 -14.54 6.88
CA ASP A 135 1.63 -14.52 8.32
C ASP A 135 1.64 -13.10 8.92
N LEU A 136 1.53 -12.08 8.06
CA LEU A 136 1.58 -10.66 8.41
C LEU A 136 0.29 -9.93 8.00
N CYS A 137 0.43 -8.86 7.22
CA CYS A 137 -0.66 -7.96 6.83
C CYS A 137 -1.83 -8.65 6.08
N VAL A 138 -1.57 -9.67 5.26
CA VAL A 138 -2.60 -10.38 4.49
C VAL A 138 -3.35 -11.36 5.38
N GLY A 139 -2.69 -11.98 6.36
CA GLY A 139 -3.32 -12.83 7.37
C GLY A 139 -4.40 -12.12 8.20
N GLY A 140 -4.24 -10.81 8.43
CA GLY A 140 -5.23 -9.97 9.09
C GLY A 140 -6.27 -9.32 8.17
N CYS A 141 -6.26 -9.56 6.85
CA CYS A 141 -7.12 -8.82 5.92
C CYS A 141 -8.60 -9.18 6.05
N ASN A 142 -9.48 -8.18 6.25
CA ASN A 142 -10.94 -8.39 6.34
C ASN A 142 -11.55 -9.10 5.11
N LEU A 143 -10.97 -8.94 3.91
CA LEU A 143 -11.46 -9.62 2.70
C LEU A 143 -11.16 -11.12 2.68
N TYR A 144 -10.37 -11.63 3.62
CA TYR A 144 -10.27 -13.08 3.85
C TYR A 144 -11.65 -13.71 4.15
N ALA A 145 -12.59 -12.93 4.68
CA ALA A 145 -13.97 -13.36 4.94
C ALA A 145 -14.89 -13.42 3.68
N SER A 146 -14.32 -13.29 2.48
CA SER A 146 -15.03 -13.39 1.20
C SER A 146 -14.44 -14.48 0.32
N GLU A 147 -15.23 -15.05 -0.59
CA GLU A 147 -14.80 -16.14 -1.48
C GLU A 147 -13.65 -15.73 -2.42
N GLU A 148 -13.55 -14.45 -2.79
CA GLU A 148 -12.43 -13.91 -3.56
C GLU A 148 -11.13 -13.77 -2.76
N GLY A 149 -11.18 -13.87 -1.43
CA GLY A 149 -10.02 -13.90 -0.55
C GLY A 149 -9.37 -12.53 -0.27
N PRO A 150 -8.27 -12.52 0.50
CA PRO A 150 -7.63 -11.30 0.98
C PRO A 150 -6.93 -10.53 -0.16
N ILE A 151 -6.53 -9.28 0.09
CA ILE A 151 -5.85 -8.43 -0.89
C ILE A 151 -4.39 -8.85 -1.07
N ASN A 152 -3.87 -8.84 -2.31
CA ASN A 152 -2.43 -8.92 -2.58
C ASN A 152 -1.73 -7.60 -2.21
N ILE A 153 -1.50 -7.41 -0.91
CA ILE A 153 -0.91 -6.18 -0.35
C ILE A 153 0.55 -6.02 -0.80
N GLY A 154 1.34 -7.10 -0.76
CA GLY A 154 2.75 -7.10 -1.17
C GLY A 154 2.93 -6.68 -2.63
N GLY A 155 2.15 -7.27 -3.55
CA GLY A 155 2.19 -6.92 -4.97
C GLY A 155 1.78 -5.48 -5.28
N LEU A 156 0.83 -4.91 -4.51
CA LEU A 156 0.46 -3.50 -4.63
C LEU A 156 1.55 -2.57 -4.11
N GLN A 157 2.19 -2.92 -3.00
CA GLN A 157 3.34 -2.20 -2.45
C GLN A 157 4.52 -2.22 -3.43
N GLN A 158 4.86 -3.40 -3.97
CA GLN A 158 5.87 -3.58 -5.02
C GLN A 158 5.56 -2.72 -6.24
N PHE A 159 4.33 -2.79 -6.77
CA PHE A 159 3.96 -2.03 -7.96
C PHE A 159 4.14 -0.52 -7.78
N ALA A 160 3.65 0.07 -6.69
CA ALA A 160 3.78 1.50 -6.46
C ALA A 160 5.25 1.93 -6.35
N THR A 161 6.03 1.17 -5.59
CA THR A 161 7.44 1.50 -5.33
C THR A 161 8.34 1.25 -6.54
N GLU A 162 8.04 0.28 -7.40
CA GLU A 162 8.67 0.12 -8.73
C GLU A 162 8.43 1.34 -9.62
N ILE A 163 7.19 1.83 -9.66
CA ILE A 163 6.86 3.04 -10.43
C ILE A 163 7.63 4.25 -9.89
N PHE A 164 7.75 4.38 -8.57
CA PHE A 164 8.55 5.45 -7.96
C PHE A 164 10.05 5.31 -8.28
N LYS A 165 10.61 4.11 -8.22
CA LYS A 165 11.98 3.82 -8.68
C LYS A 165 12.18 4.25 -10.13
N ALA A 166 11.22 3.96 -11.01
CA ALA A 166 11.27 4.36 -12.41
C ALA A 166 11.13 5.88 -12.64
N MET A 167 10.59 6.64 -11.69
CA MET A 167 10.54 8.11 -11.76
C MET A 167 11.92 8.75 -11.58
N GLY A 168 12.89 8.05 -10.97
CA GLY A 168 14.26 8.57 -10.79
C GLY A 168 14.35 9.78 -9.86
N ILE A 169 13.47 9.85 -8.84
CA ILE A 169 13.38 10.99 -7.92
C ILE A 169 14.15 10.67 -6.63
N PRO A 170 15.05 11.56 -6.17
CA PRO A 170 15.82 11.35 -4.94
C PRO A 170 14.98 11.61 -3.68
N GLN A 171 15.45 11.06 -2.56
CA GLN A 171 14.97 11.47 -1.24
C GLN A 171 15.58 12.83 -0.84
N ILE A 172 14.84 13.65 -0.11
CA ILE A 172 15.37 14.88 0.52
C ILE A 172 15.05 14.90 2.02
N HIS A 173 15.76 15.74 2.78
CA HIS A 173 15.40 16.01 4.17
C HIS A 173 14.02 16.67 4.27
N ASP A 174 13.38 16.54 5.43
CA ASP A 174 12.10 17.20 5.72
C ASP A 174 12.23 18.72 5.47
N PRO A 175 11.40 19.31 4.58
CA PRO A 175 11.47 20.75 4.28
C PRO A 175 11.24 21.67 5.49
N SER A 176 10.64 21.16 6.57
CA SER A 176 10.46 21.90 7.83
C SER A 176 11.68 21.87 8.76
N LEU A 177 12.67 21.02 8.47
CA LEU A 177 13.91 20.96 9.22
C LEU A 177 14.76 22.22 8.95
N PRO A 178 15.33 22.87 9.99
CA PRO A 178 16.33 23.90 9.78
C PRO A 178 17.49 23.39 8.90
N PRO A 179 18.19 24.29 8.17
CA PRO A 179 19.42 23.92 7.47
C PRO A 179 20.37 23.12 8.37
N LEU A 180 20.94 22.03 7.86
CA LEU A 180 21.71 21.07 8.69
C LEU A 180 22.90 21.72 9.43
N ASP A 181 23.49 22.76 8.84
CA ASP A 181 24.57 23.53 9.44
C ASP A 181 24.12 24.35 10.67
N GLN A 182 22.83 24.69 10.73
CA GLN A 182 22.18 25.44 11.82
C GLN A 182 21.60 24.55 12.92
N LEU A 183 21.58 23.22 12.74
CA LEU A 183 21.13 22.31 13.78
C LEU A 183 22.07 22.29 15.00
N PRO A 184 21.52 22.03 16.21
CA PRO A 184 22.30 21.92 17.43
C PRO A 184 23.49 20.95 17.31
N PRO A 185 24.56 21.13 18.11
CA PRO A 185 25.73 20.24 18.09
C PRO A 185 25.39 18.76 18.28
N SER A 186 24.31 18.43 18.98
CA SER A 186 23.83 17.06 19.18
C SER A 186 23.60 16.32 17.85
N TYR A 187 23.14 17.01 16.80
CA TYR A 187 22.89 16.43 15.47
C TYR A 187 24.17 16.23 14.65
N LYS A 188 25.28 16.86 15.04
CA LYS A 188 26.60 16.72 14.41
C LYS A 188 27.41 15.58 15.02
N THR A 189 26.79 14.82 15.91
CA THR A 189 27.42 13.72 16.63
C THR A 189 27.72 12.55 15.69
N LYS A 190 28.92 11.97 15.83
CA LYS A 190 29.34 10.76 15.11
C LYS A 190 28.57 9.53 15.58
N VAL A 191 27.86 8.87 14.66
CA VAL A 191 27.16 7.61 14.91
C VAL A 191 27.64 6.54 13.93
N ALA A 192 28.01 5.39 14.48
CA ALA A 192 28.40 4.22 13.70
C ALA A 192 27.24 3.22 13.61
N LEU A 193 27.03 2.64 12.45
CA LEU A 193 26.17 1.50 12.26
C LEU A 193 27.00 0.36 11.70
N ILE A 194 26.84 -0.85 12.23
CA ILE A 194 27.66 -2.00 11.86
C ILE A 194 26.81 -3.02 11.12
N GLY A 195 27.23 -3.37 9.91
CA GLY A 195 26.48 -4.14 8.92
C GLY A 195 25.56 -3.25 8.08
N CYS A 196 25.61 -3.37 6.76
CA CYS A 196 24.74 -2.68 5.79
C CYS A 196 23.55 -3.58 5.40
N GLY A 197 22.91 -4.20 6.41
CA GLY A 197 21.67 -4.95 6.26
C GLY A 197 20.42 -4.09 6.51
N ALA A 198 19.25 -4.70 6.38
CA ALA A 198 17.95 -4.03 6.51
C ALA A 198 17.78 -3.20 7.80
N ALA A 199 18.24 -3.73 8.94
CA ALA A 199 18.12 -3.04 10.23
C ALA A 199 18.94 -1.75 10.27
N SER A 200 20.21 -1.79 9.84
CA SER A 200 21.08 -0.61 9.83
C SER A 200 20.67 0.40 8.76
N ILE A 201 20.23 -0.05 7.59
CA ILE A 201 19.71 0.86 6.55
C ILE A 201 18.49 1.64 7.09
N SER A 202 17.58 0.95 7.78
CA SER A 202 16.43 1.59 8.43
C SER A 202 16.87 2.58 9.51
N CYS A 203 17.70 2.15 10.45
CA CYS A 203 18.18 2.98 11.55
C CYS A 203 18.90 4.25 11.05
N ALA A 204 19.83 4.10 10.10
CA ALA A 204 20.53 5.22 9.48
C ALA A 204 19.58 6.16 8.74
N THR A 205 18.59 5.63 8.00
CA THR A 205 17.61 6.46 7.29
C THR A 205 16.80 7.31 8.26
N PHE A 206 16.27 6.74 9.34
CA PHE A 206 15.48 7.50 10.31
C PHE A 206 16.32 8.51 11.11
N LEU A 207 17.57 8.18 11.45
CA LEU A 207 18.51 9.15 12.04
C LEU A 207 18.79 10.31 11.07
N ALA A 208 19.06 10.01 9.80
CA ALA A 208 19.33 11.04 8.79
C ALA A 208 18.10 11.94 8.56
N ARG A 209 16.88 11.37 8.58
CA ARG A 209 15.63 12.12 8.51
C ARG A 209 15.44 13.08 9.69
N MET A 210 15.88 12.69 10.89
CA MET A 210 15.88 13.57 12.07
C MET A 210 16.95 14.67 12.01
N GLY A 211 17.88 14.62 11.04
CA GLY A 211 18.90 15.66 10.82
C GLY A 211 20.30 15.31 11.30
N TYR A 212 20.56 14.07 11.74
CA TYR A 212 21.91 13.65 12.11
C TYR A 212 22.82 13.63 10.87
N SER A 213 23.93 14.39 10.91
CA SER A 213 24.74 14.68 9.71
C SER A 213 26.04 13.86 9.59
N ASP A 214 26.43 13.10 10.62
CA ASP A 214 27.66 12.28 10.59
C ASP A 214 27.37 10.81 10.93
N LEU A 215 26.72 10.15 9.98
CA LEU A 215 26.31 8.75 10.05
C LEU A 215 27.20 7.91 9.12
N THR A 216 27.82 6.86 9.66
CA THR A 216 28.65 5.93 8.87
C THR A 216 28.24 4.50 9.12
N VAL A 217 27.90 3.79 8.05
CA VAL A 217 27.64 2.34 8.04
C VAL A 217 28.93 1.61 7.67
N PHE A 218 29.41 0.75 8.55
CA PHE A 218 30.57 -0.12 8.32
C PHE A 218 30.10 -1.52 7.94
N GLU A 219 30.41 -1.95 6.72
CA GLU A 219 30.04 -3.26 6.17
C GLU A 219 31.26 -4.14 6.00
N LYS A 220 31.19 -5.38 6.49
CA LYS A 220 32.25 -6.38 6.40
C LYS A 220 32.57 -6.73 4.94
N GLU A 221 31.54 -6.92 4.15
CA GLU A 221 31.63 -7.42 2.79
C GLU A 221 31.93 -6.28 1.79
N THR A 222 32.14 -6.67 0.53
CA THR A 222 32.36 -5.74 -0.60
C THR A 222 31.07 -5.35 -1.31
N TYR A 223 29.91 -5.68 -0.73
CA TYR A 223 28.59 -5.40 -1.25
C TYR A 223 27.67 -4.89 -0.14
N ILE A 224 26.63 -4.17 -0.52
CA ILE A 224 25.60 -3.60 0.38
C ILE A 224 24.37 -4.51 0.48
N GLY A 225 23.50 -4.26 1.46
CA GLY A 225 22.15 -4.84 1.52
C GLY A 225 21.99 -6.13 2.33
N GLY A 226 23.08 -6.66 2.92
CA GLY A 226 23.04 -7.87 3.74
C GLY A 226 22.42 -9.08 3.03
N LEU A 227 21.54 -9.80 3.73
CA LEU A 227 20.86 -11.00 3.20
C LEU A 227 20.02 -10.74 1.94
N SER A 228 19.45 -9.54 1.80
CA SER A 228 18.70 -9.13 0.60
C SER A 228 19.56 -9.21 -0.66
N SER A 229 20.86 -8.94 -0.51
CA SER A 229 21.83 -9.08 -1.60
C SER A 229 22.42 -10.48 -1.65
N SER A 230 22.88 -11.01 -0.51
CA SER A 230 23.71 -12.22 -0.48
C SER A 230 22.94 -13.54 -0.58
N GLU A 231 21.69 -13.59 -0.15
CA GLU A 231 21.00 -14.89 0.03
C GLU A 231 19.64 -14.96 -0.64
N ILE A 232 18.84 -13.88 -0.58
CA ILE A 232 17.54 -13.89 -1.26
C ILE A 232 17.79 -13.98 -2.77
N PRO A 233 17.25 -14.99 -3.49
CA PRO A 233 17.57 -15.21 -4.89
C PRO A 233 17.10 -14.07 -5.81
N GLN A 234 17.83 -13.84 -6.91
CA GLN A 234 17.51 -12.81 -7.92
C GLN A 234 16.10 -12.94 -8.50
N PHE A 235 15.59 -14.17 -8.66
CA PHE A 235 14.23 -14.43 -9.16
C PHE A 235 13.11 -14.09 -8.14
N ARG A 236 13.46 -13.82 -6.86
CA ARG A 236 12.54 -13.27 -5.85
C ARG A 236 12.81 -11.79 -5.60
N LEU A 237 14.08 -11.40 -5.42
CA LEU A 237 14.48 -10.03 -5.15
C LEU A 237 15.64 -9.58 -6.06
N PRO A 238 15.34 -8.75 -7.07
CA PRO A 238 16.35 -8.16 -7.94
C PRO A 238 17.33 -7.26 -7.18
N PHE A 239 18.63 -7.34 -7.51
CA PHE A 239 19.64 -6.53 -6.81
C PHE A 239 19.50 -5.02 -6.99
N ASP A 240 18.98 -4.57 -8.13
CA ASP A 240 18.77 -3.16 -8.43
C ASP A 240 17.71 -2.51 -7.51
N VAL A 241 16.80 -3.32 -6.93
CA VAL A 241 15.90 -2.88 -5.85
C VAL A 241 16.68 -2.50 -4.61
N VAL A 242 17.61 -3.36 -4.18
CA VAL A 242 18.41 -3.15 -2.98
C VAL A 242 19.34 -1.95 -3.15
N SER A 243 19.97 -1.82 -4.32
CA SER A 243 20.78 -0.64 -4.64
C SER A 243 19.97 0.65 -4.56
N PHE A 244 18.77 0.65 -5.17
CA PHE A 244 17.88 1.80 -5.17
C PHE A 244 17.52 2.28 -3.75
N GLU A 245 17.16 1.37 -2.84
CA GLU A 245 16.79 1.74 -1.47
C GLU A 245 17.99 2.24 -0.65
N VAL A 246 19.17 1.68 -0.88
CA VAL A 246 20.41 2.17 -0.27
C VAL A 246 20.79 3.54 -0.83
N ASP A 247 20.56 3.80 -2.11
CA ASP A 247 20.84 5.11 -2.72
C ASP A 247 19.88 6.18 -2.18
N LEU A 248 18.59 5.87 -1.96
CA LEU A 248 17.68 6.78 -1.25
C LEU A 248 18.18 7.14 0.16
N MET A 249 18.77 6.19 0.89
CA MET A 249 19.39 6.46 2.20
C MET A 249 20.62 7.38 2.05
N LYS A 250 21.45 7.16 1.04
CA LYS A 250 22.63 8.00 0.77
C LYS A 250 22.27 9.41 0.33
N ASP A 251 21.12 9.63 -0.32
CA ASP A 251 20.63 10.97 -0.66
C ASP A 251 20.51 11.87 0.60
N LEU A 252 20.32 11.28 1.78
CA LEU A 252 20.29 11.97 3.07
C LEU A 252 21.68 12.16 3.73
N GLY A 253 22.77 11.86 3.01
CA GLY A 253 24.15 12.05 3.48
C GLY A 253 24.75 10.89 4.28
N VAL A 254 24.07 9.74 4.37
CA VAL A 254 24.61 8.55 5.06
C VAL A 254 25.80 7.98 4.28
N LYS A 255 26.92 7.75 4.97
CA LYS A 255 28.14 7.17 4.40
C LYS A 255 28.13 5.65 4.56
N VAL A 256 28.67 4.92 3.58
CA VAL A 256 28.85 3.46 3.66
C VAL A 256 30.31 3.12 3.37
N GLU A 257 30.97 2.46 4.31
CA GLU A 257 32.34 1.97 4.19
C GLU A 257 32.35 0.44 4.12
N LEU A 258 32.73 -0.08 2.97
CA LEU A 258 32.82 -1.52 2.70
C LEU A 258 34.16 -2.10 3.16
N GLY A 259 34.23 -3.43 3.35
CA GLY A 259 35.44 -4.12 3.81
C GLY A 259 35.82 -3.87 5.27
N LYS A 260 34.92 -3.29 6.07
CA LYS A 260 35.10 -2.96 7.49
C LYS A 260 33.99 -3.62 8.31
N GLY A 261 34.31 -4.74 8.92
CA GLY A 261 33.38 -5.51 9.77
C GLY A 261 33.81 -5.54 11.22
N LEU A 262 32.85 -5.70 12.13
CA LEU A 262 33.10 -5.95 13.55
C LEU A 262 33.96 -7.20 13.75
N GLY A 263 34.99 -7.10 14.58
CA GLY A 263 36.01 -8.14 14.75
C GLY A 263 37.13 -8.13 13.70
N GLY A 264 37.00 -7.34 12.64
CA GLY A 264 38.09 -7.08 11.69
C GLY A 264 39.11 -6.06 12.19
N PRO A 265 40.22 -5.82 11.45
CA PRO A 265 41.24 -4.86 11.83
C PRO A 265 40.66 -3.46 12.11
N GLY A 266 40.69 -3.04 13.37
CA GLY A 266 40.31 -1.69 13.79
C GLY A 266 38.81 -1.43 14.02
N VAL A 267 37.93 -2.45 14.04
CA VAL A 267 36.50 -2.25 14.31
C VAL A 267 36.01 -3.14 15.46
N SER A 268 35.94 -2.53 16.63
CA SER A 268 35.30 -3.00 17.88
C SER A 268 34.53 -1.86 18.52
N LEU A 269 33.59 -2.15 19.43
CA LEU A 269 32.87 -1.10 20.17
C LEU A 269 33.87 -0.16 20.87
N GLN A 270 34.87 -0.71 21.55
CA GLN A 270 35.86 0.11 22.24
C GLN A 270 36.68 0.98 21.27
N SER A 271 37.05 0.48 20.09
CA SER A 271 37.75 1.30 19.10
C SER A 271 36.87 2.43 18.55
N LEU A 272 35.60 2.16 18.24
CA LEU A 272 34.65 3.18 17.77
C LEU A 272 34.45 4.27 18.83
N LYS A 273 34.34 3.87 20.11
CA LYS A 273 34.28 4.81 21.23
C LYS A 273 35.53 5.70 21.30
N ASN A 274 36.72 5.11 21.11
CA ASN A 274 37.99 5.83 21.09
C ASN A 274 38.12 6.79 19.89
N ASP A 275 37.56 6.41 18.74
CA ASP A 275 37.52 7.22 17.51
C ASP A 275 36.48 8.37 17.57
N GLY A 276 35.79 8.49 18.71
CA GLY A 276 34.89 9.60 19.02
C GLY A 276 33.43 9.37 18.62
N PHE A 277 33.06 8.15 18.20
CA PHE A 277 31.66 7.80 18.02
C PHE A 277 30.93 7.83 19.37
N LYS A 278 29.77 8.48 19.40
CA LYS A 278 28.97 8.62 20.64
C LYS A 278 27.84 7.62 20.75
N ALA A 279 27.44 7.00 19.65
CA ALA A 279 26.47 5.93 19.64
C ALA A 279 26.80 4.91 18.54
N VAL A 280 26.44 3.65 18.79
CA VAL A 280 26.62 2.54 17.85
C VAL A 280 25.32 1.76 17.71
N PHE A 281 24.94 1.45 16.47
CA PHE A 281 23.91 0.46 16.17
C PHE A 281 24.55 -0.79 15.57
N VAL A 282 24.28 -1.97 16.15
CA VAL A 282 24.81 -3.25 15.68
C VAL A 282 23.71 -4.02 14.94
N GLY A 283 23.88 -4.18 13.63
CA GLY A 283 22.92 -4.83 12.73
C GLY A 283 23.60 -5.80 11.77
N ILE A 284 24.58 -6.58 12.26
CA ILE A 284 25.39 -7.51 11.43
C ILE A 284 24.64 -8.81 11.06
N GLY A 285 23.43 -9.00 11.58
CA GLY A 285 22.66 -10.23 11.43
C GLY A 285 23.33 -11.45 12.10
N LEU A 286 23.06 -12.64 11.56
CA LEU A 286 23.66 -13.90 11.99
C LEU A 286 24.63 -14.43 10.91
N PRO A 287 25.94 -14.13 11.02
CA PRO A 287 26.87 -14.31 9.92
C PRO A 287 27.29 -15.77 9.65
N GLN A 288 27.24 -16.67 10.64
CA GLN A 288 27.71 -18.05 10.47
C GLN A 288 26.55 -19.04 10.24
N ALA A 289 26.77 -20.05 9.40
CA ALA A 289 25.84 -21.16 9.23
C ALA A 289 25.86 -22.11 10.43
N LYS A 290 24.68 -22.63 10.80
CA LYS A 290 24.57 -23.70 11.80
C LYS A 290 25.04 -25.03 11.19
N ARG A 291 26.12 -25.60 11.74
CA ARG A 291 26.66 -26.91 11.34
C ARG A 291 26.38 -27.98 12.41
N ILE A 292 26.40 -29.24 11.98
CA ILE A 292 26.30 -30.43 12.85
C ILE A 292 27.50 -31.34 12.59
N LYS A 293 27.87 -32.14 13.60
CA LYS A 293 29.10 -32.95 13.61
C LYS A 293 29.33 -33.79 12.35
N ILE A 294 28.27 -34.39 11.81
CA ILE A 294 28.36 -35.28 10.64
C ILE A 294 28.81 -34.57 9.35
N PHE A 295 28.82 -33.23 9.33
CA PHE A 295 29.21 -32.43 8.17
C PHE A 295 30.49 -31.61 8.40
N GLU A 296 31.11 -31.67 9.58
CA GLU A 296 32.24 -30.79 9.95
C GLU A 296 33.45 -30.95 9.02
N SER A 297 33.74 -32.18 8.58
CA SER A 297 34.89 -32.49 7.72
C SER A 297 34.61 -32.37 6.22
N LEU A 298 33.38 -32.03 5.81
CA LEU A 298 32.99 -31.99 4.42
C LEU A 298 33.29 -30.63 3.76
N THR A 299 33.65 -30.69 2.47
CA THR A 299 34.06 -29.54 1.67
C THR A 299 33.16 -29.36 0.43
N GLU A 300 33.21 -28.15 -0.16
CA GLU A 300 32.49 -27.84 -1.40
C GLU A 300 32.93 -28.73 -2.57
N ASP A 301 34.23 -29.02 -2.66
CA ASP A 301 34.78 -29.93 -3.68
C ASP A 301 34.24 -31.35 -3.56
N GLN A 302 33.81 -31.77 -2.37
CA GLN A 302 33.17 -33.07 -2.15
C GLN A 302 31.68 -33.06 -2.50
N GLY A 303 31.08 -31.88 -2.67
CA GLY A 303 29.67 -31.67 -2.98
C GLY A 303 28.83 -31.19 -1.78
N PHE A 304 29.45 -30.81 -0.67
CA PHE A 304 28.74 -30.29 0.51
C PHE A 304 28.78 -28.76 0.57
N PHE A 305 27.63 -28.15 0.81
CA PHE A 305 27.50 -26.71 1.06
C PHE A 305 26.66 -26.47 2.31
N THR A 306 26.94 -25.40 3.04
CA THR A 306 25.89 -24.75 3.84
C THR A 306 25.17 -23.71 2.99
N SER A 307 24.01 -23.23 3.44
CA SER A 307 23.30 -22.13 2.76
C SER A 307 24.15 -20.86 2.65
N LYS A 308 25.00 -20.60 3.66
CA LYS A 308 25.95 -19.47 3.70
C LYS A 308 27.13 -19.64 2.74
N ASP A 309 27.37 -20.84 2.24
CA ASP A 309 28.35 -21.11 1.19
C ASP A 309 27.68 -21.03 -0.20
N PHE A 310 26.51 -21.68 -0.33
CA PHE A 310 25.83 -21.85 -1.62
C PHE A 310 25.16 -20.58 -2.15
N LEU A 311 24.26 -19.98 -1.37
CA LEU A 311 23.42 -18.87 -1.85
C LEU A 311 24.24 -17.63 -2.21
N PRO A 312 25.28 -17.21 -1.46
CA PRO A 312 26.12 -16.08 -1.85
C PRO A 312 26.84 -16.26 -3.18
N VAL A 313 27.23 -17.48 -3.55
CA VAL A 313 27.86 -17.76 -4.84
C VAL A 313 26.84 -17.66 -5.97
N VAL A 314 25.63 -18.19 -5.77
CA VAL A 314 24.52 -18.04 -6.73
C VAL A 314 24.14 -16.57 -6.90
N ALA A 315 24.03 -15.82 -5.80
CA ALA A 315 23.75 -14.40 -5.80
C ALA A 315 24.81 -13.61 -6.58
N LYS A 316 26.10 -13.76 -6.26
CA LYS A 316 27.20 -13.09 -6.97
C LYS A 316 27.21 -13.38 -8.47
N ALA A 317 26.83 -14.59 -8.88
CA ALA A 317 26.80 -14.98 -10.29
C ALA A 317 25.53 -14.53 -11.04
N SER A 318 24.43 -14.25 -10.34
CA SER A 318 23.12 -13.89 -10.95
C SER A 318 22.76 -12.41 -10.80
N LYS A 319 23.34 -11.70 -9.81
CA LYS A 319 23.04 -10.31 -9.48
C LYS A 319 24.08 -9.37 -10.08
N ALA A 320 23.77 -8.85 -11.28
CA ALA A 320 24.60 -7.83 -11.91
C ALA A 320 24.72 -6.59 -11.01
N GLY A 321 25.94 -6.11 -10.79
CA GLY A 321 26.24 -4.95 -9.93
C GLY A 321 26.55 -5.29 -8.47
N MET A 322 26.27 -6.52 -8.00
CA MET A 322 26.56 -6.90 -6.60
C MET A 322 28.06 -7.10 -6.35
N CYS A 323 28.78 -7.72 -7.29
CA CYS A 323 30.22 -7.94 -7.22
C CYS A 323 30.88 -7.44 -8.51
N SER A 324 32.08 -6.89 -8.40
CA SER A 324 32.95 -6.59 -9.56
C SER A 324 33.63 -7.85 -10.13
N CYS A 325 33.53 -8.98 -9.42
CA CYS A 325 34.12 -10.26 -9.78
C CYS A 325 33.32 -10.99 -10.88
N LYS A 326 34.02 -11.70 -11.78
CA LYS A 326 33.40 -12.62 -12.75
C LYS A 326 33.05 -13.95 -12.06
N SER A 327 32.03 -13.95 -11.22
CA SER A 327 31.54 -15.18 -10.57
C SER A 327 30.82 -16.08 -11.58
N THR A 328 31.08 -17.38 -11.51
CA THR A 328 30.38 -18.41 -12.29
C THR A 328 29.37 -19.13 -11.43
N LEU A 329 28.20 -19.47 -11.97
CA LEU A 329 27.21 -20.27 -11.27
C LEU A 329 27.77 -21.65 -10.89
N PRO A 330 27.49 -22.14 -9.67
CA PRO A 330 27.77 -23.52 -9.29
C PRO A 330 27.21 -24.51 -10.32
N GLN A 331 27.94 -25.60 -10.59
CA GLN A 331 27.54 -26.62 -11.56
C GLN A 331 27.03 -27.87 -10.85
N LEU A 332 25.78 -27.87 -10.40
CA LEU A 332 25.21 -28.95 -9.61
C LEU A 332 24.61 -30.05 -10.50
N ARG A 333 25.44 -30.87 -11.16
CA ARG A 333 24.95 -31.96 -12.02
C ARG A 333 24.59 -33.21 -11.22
N GLY A 334 23.30 -33.50 -11.06
CA GLY A 334 22.83 -34.72 -10.39
C GLY A 334 21.69 -34.46 -9.40
N ASN A 335 21.62 -35.29 -8.38
CA ASN A 335 20.63 -35.19 -7.31
C ASN A 335 21.16 -34.33 -6.16
N VAL A 336 20.37 -33.36 -5.73
CA VAL A 336 20.70 -32.46 -4.60
C VAL A 336 19.77 -32.76 -3.43
N ILE A 337 20.33 -32.91 -2.23
CA ILE A 337 19.57 -32.93 -0.98
C ILE A 337 19.71 -31.58 -0.30
N VAL A 338 18.59 -30.94 0.00
CA VAL A 338 18.55 -29.73 0.84
C VAL A 338 17.95 -30.09 2.20
N LEU A 339 18.68 -29.79 3.28
CA LEU A 339 18.30 -30.14 4.64
C LEU A 339 17.73 -28.92 5.37
N GLY A 340 16.42 -28.91 5.61
CA GLY A 340 15.73 -27.80 6.28
C GLY A 340 14.29 -27.62 5.82
N ALA A 341 13.56 -26.74 6.51
CA ALA A 341 12.16 -26.43 6.21
C ALA A 341 11.79 -24.97 6.54
N GLY A 342 12.75 -24.05 6.46
CA GLY A 342 12.51 -22.61 6.50
C GLY A 342 12.82 -21.97 5.14
N ASP A 343 12.66 -20.66 5.03
CA ASP A 343 12.84 -19.90 3.78
C ASP A 343 14.18 -20.22 3.10
N THR A 344 15.27 -20.23 3.86
CA THR A 344 16.61 -20.58 3.39
C THR A 344 16.66 -21.94 2.68
N ALA A 345 15.89 -22.93 3.13
CA ALA A 345 15.87 -24.25 2.52
C ALA A 345 15.16 -24.23 1.16
N PHE A 346 14.07 -23.48 1.04
CA PHE A 346 13.34 -23.35 -0.23
C PHE A 346 14.09 -22.49 -1.24
N ASP A 347 14.74 -21.42 -0.80
CA ASP A 347 15.65 -20.63 -1.63
C ASP A 347 16.86 -21.47 -2.11
N CYS A 348 17.43 -22.32 -1.25
CA CYS A 348 18.48 -23.27 -1.66
C CYS A 348 17.96 -24.29 -2.68
N ALA A 349 16.76 -24.82 -2.49
CA ALA A 349 16.17 -25.83 -3.35
C ALA A 349 15.90 -25.30 -4.77
N THR A 350 15.25 -24.14 -4.87
CA THR A 350 14.92 -23.49 -6.14
C THR A 350 16.17 -22.95 -6.84
N SER A 351 17.16 -22.44 -6.08
CA SER A 351 18.46 -22.03 -6.61
C SER A 351 19.29 -23.20 -7.13
N ALA A 352 19.21 -24.38 -6.52
CA ALA A 352 19.88 -25.58 -7.02
C ALA A 352 19.42 -25.97 -8.43
N LEU A 353 18.13 -25.79 -8.74
CA LEU A 353 17.60 -26.00 -10.10
C LEU A 353 18.22 -25.03 -11.12
N ARG A 354 18.47 -23.77 -10.72
CA ARG A 354 19.17 -22.78 -11.57
C ARG A 354 20.64 -23.11 -11.81
N CYS A 355 21.23 -23.90 -10.92
CA CYS A 355 22.59 -24.42 -11.03
C CYS A 355 22.68 -25.74 -11.83
N GLY A 356 21.58 -26.18 -12.46
CA GLY A 356 21.53 -27.37 -13.31
C GLY A 356 21.24 -28.68 -12.57
N ALA A 357 20.73 -28.63 -11.33
CA ALA A 357 20.29 -29.82 -10.61
C ALA A 357 19.27 -30.62 -11.41
N LYS A 358 19.47 -31.94 -11.50
CA LYS A 358 18.55 -32.86 -12.18
C LYS A 358 17.30 -33.11 -11.33
N ARG A 359 17.48 -33.21 -10.01
CA ARG A 359 16.40 -33.42 -9.05
C ARG A 359 16.82 -32.86 -7.70
N VAL A 360 15.87 -32.25 -6.99
CA VAL A 360 16.10 -31.68 -5.67
C VAL A 360 15.16 -32.35 -4.67
N TYR A 361 15.72 -32.78 -3.53
CA TYR A 361 14.99 -33.33 -2.40
C TYR A 361 15.10 -32.38 -1.22
N VAL A 362 13.98 -31.84 -0.76
CA VAL A 362 13.89 -31.06 0.48
C VAL A 362 13.57 -32.01 1.61
N VAL A 363 14.54 -32.26 2.47
CA VAL A 363 14.48 -33.25 3.55
C VAL A 363 14.39 -32.52 4.89
N PHE A 364 13.44 -32.92 5.73
CA PHE A 364 13.22 -32.27 7.02
C PHE A 364 12.79 -33.25 8.11
N ARG A 365 13.25 -32.98 9.33
CA ARG A 365 13.16 -33.88 10.50
C ARG A 365 11.77 -33.97 11.16
N LYS A 366 10.75 -33.33 10.58
CA LYS A 366 9.39 -33.28 11.14
C LYS A 366 8.36 -33.45 10.01
N GLY A 367 7.07 -33.26 10.29
CA GLY A 367 5.99 -33.37 9.30
C GLY A 367 5.75 -32.10 8.47
N PHE A 368 4.96 -32.21 7.41
CA PHE A 368 4.57 -31.08 6.55
C PHE A 368 3.89 -29.93 7.32
N THR A 369 3.10 -30.25 8.35
CA THR A 369 2.41 -29.27 9.21
C THR A 369 3.37 -28.44 10.08
N THR A 370 4.67 -28.74 10.05
CA THR A 370 5.70 -28.06 10.85
C THR A 370 6.75 -27.33 9.98
N ILE A 371 6.49 -27.22 8.68
CA ILE A 371 7.27 -26.35 7.79
C ILE A 371 7.16 -24.92 8.34
N ARG A 372 8.31 -24.26 8.48
CA ARG A 372 8.41 -22.90 9.06
C ARG A 372 8.25 -21.81 8.01
N ALA A 373 8.63 -22.09 6.77
CA ALA A 373 8.40 -21.16 5.69
C ALA A 373 6.90 -21.02 5.43
N VAL A 374 6.48 -19.84 5.01
CA VAL A 374 5.08 -19.61 4.66
C VAL A 374 4.66 -20.42 3.43
N PRO A 375 3.36 -20.73 3.27
CA PRO A 375 2.87 -21.53 2.16
C PRO A 375 3.30 -21.00 0.79
N GLU A 376 3.38 -19.68 0.61
CA GLU A 376 3.77 -19.07 -0.67
C GLU A 376 5.21 -19.41 -1.07
N GLU A 377 6.12 -19.53 -0.10
CA GLU A 377 7.52 -19.88 -0.33
C GLU A 377 7.68 -21.37 -0.65
N MET A 378 6.96 -22.22 0.08
CA MET A 378 6.90 -23.67 -0.19
C MET A 378 6.31 -23.97 -1.56
N GLU A 379 5.28 -23.22 -1.96
CA GLU A 379 4.53 -23.44 -3.21
C GLU A 379 5.43 -23.32 -4.44
N VAL A 380 6.35 -22.37 -4.45
CA VAL A 380 7.31 -22.19 -5.54
C VAL A 380 8.15 -23.46 -5.73
N ALA A 381 8.75 -23.98 -4.65
CA ALA A 381 9.53 -25.22 -4.72
C ALA A 381 8.67 -26.41 -5.17
N ARG A 382 7.39 -26.45 -4.79
CA ARG A 382 6.43 -27.48 -5.19
C ARG A 382 6.09 -27.41 -6.68
N GLU A 383 5.86 -26.22 -7.22
CA GLU A 383 5.55 -26.01 -8.64
C GLU A 383 6.74 -26.32 -9.55
N GLU A 384 7.96 -26.09 -9.05
CA GLU A 384 9.21 -26.46 -9.71
C GLU A 384 9.61 -27.93 -9.51
N LEU A 385 8.72 -28.72 -8.90
CA LEU A 385 8.83 -30.18 -8.73
C LEU A 385 10.01 -30.62 -7.85
N CYS A 386 10.36 -29.83 -6.84
CA CYS A 386 11.15 -30.32 -5.71
C CYS A 386 10.38 -31.41 -4.95
N GLU A 387 11.08 -32.46 -4.52
CA GLU A 387 10.48 -33.55 -3.76
C GLU A 387 10.63 -33.31 -2.27
N PHE A 388 9.57 -33.52 -1.51
CA PHE A 388 9.54 -33.23 -0.07
C PHE A 388 9.58 -34.54 0.71
N MET A 389 10.56 -34.67 1.59
CA MET A 389 10.84 -35.90 2.34
C MET A 389 10.77 -35.58 3.85
N PRO A 390 9.56 -35.65 4.45
CA PRO A 390 9.36 -35.35 5.86
C PRO A 390 9.88 -36.48 6.76
N PHE A 391 9.93 -36.22 8.07
CA PHE A 391 10.23 -37.20 9.11
C PHE A 391 11.60 -37.88 8.98
N LEU A 392 12.62 -37.14 8.54
CA LEU A 392 13.95 -37.68 8.30
C LEU A 392 15.05 -36.81 8.92
N SER A 393 15.91 -37.44 9.71
CA SER A 393 17.07 -36.81 10.36
C SER A 393 18.38 -37.40 9.81
N PRO A 394 19.39 -36.58 9.47
CA PRO A 394 20.61 -37.06 8.84
C PRO A 394 21.53 -37.79 9.85
N ARG A 395 22.12 -38.90 9.39
CA ARG A 395 22.97 -39.78 10.20
C ARG A 395 24.38 -39.95 9.67
N GLU A 396 24.53 -40.26 8.39
CA GLU A 396 25.85 -40.57 7.81
C GLU A 396 25.91 -40.14 6.34
N VAL A 397 26.96 -39.41 5.97
CA VAL A 397 27.23 -39.06 4.57
C VAL A 397 28.00 -40.19 3.91
N ILE A 398 27.46 -40.72 2.82
CA ILE A 398 28.07 -41.83 2.08
C ILE A 398 29.02 -41.25 1.02
N MET A 399 30.31 -41.50 1.22
CA MET A 399 31.37 -41.07 0.33
C MET A 399 31.86 -42.22 -0.55
N LYS A 400 32.12 -41.94 -1.83
CA LYS A 400 32.87 -42.85 -2.71
C LYS A 400 34.03 -42.08 -3.34
N GLY A 401 35.26 -42.46 -2.98
CA GLY A 401 36.41 -41.61 -3.26
C GLY A 401 36.25 -40.26 -2.57
N ASN A 402 36.50 -39.15 -3.28
CA ASN A 402 36.38 -37.80 -2.74
C ASN A 402 35.07 -37.09 -3.11
N LYS A 403 33.97 -37.84 -3.30
CA LYS A 403 32.66 -37.27 -3.68
C LYS A 403 31.53 -37.92 -2.88
N ILE A 404 30.52 -37.10 -2.56
CA ILE A 404 29.27 -37.56 -1.97
C ILE A 404 28.53 -38.43 -3.00
N THR A 405 27.96 -39.53 -2.52
CA THR A 405 27.12 -40.44 -3.33
C THR A 405 25.77 -40.77 -2.69
N GLY A 406 25.56 -40.33 -1.44
CA GLY A 406 24.28 -40.43 -0.76
C GLY A 406 24.33 -39.95 0.69
N LEU A 407 23.17 -39.98 1.33
CA LEU A 407 22.97 -39.63 2.73
C LEU A 407 22.10 -40.70 3.38
N LYS A 408 22.58 -41.30 4.47
CA LYS A 408 21.75 -42.11 5.36
C LYS A 408 20.98 -41.19 6.31
N LEU A 409 19.69 -41.45 6.41
CA LEU A 409 18.73 -40.73 7.22
C LEU A 409 18.02 -41.75 8.12
N CYS A 410 17.72 -41.38 9.36
CA CYS A 410 16.84 -42.16 10.22
C CYS A 410 15.44 -41.52 10.23
N ARG A 411 14.41 -42.35 10.43
CA ARG A 411 13.05 -41.86 10.59
C ARG A 411 12.93 -41.07 11.90
N THR A 412 12.10 -40.04 11.89
CA THR A 412 11.67 -39.34 13.09
C THR A 412 10.16 -39.46 13.28
N GLU A 413 9.72 -39.40 14.52
CA GLU A 413 8.30 -39.33 14.85
C GLU A 413 8.06 -38.54 16.12
N GLN A 414 6.80 -38.17 16.35
CA GLN A 414 6.39 -37.48 17.56
C GLN A 414 5.64 -38.47 18.45
N ASN A 415 6.09 -38.63 19.70
CA ASN A 415 5.41 -39.46 20.68
C ASN A 415 4.16 -38.76 21.24
N ASP A 416 3.39 -39.46 22.08
CA ASP A 416 2.16 -38.94 22.68
C ASP A 416 2.39 -37.69 23.56
N ASP A 417 3.59 -37.52 24.11
CA ASP A 417 4.00 -36.34 24.90
C ASP A 417 4.43 -35.14 24.04
N GLY A 418 4.36 -35.27 22.71
CA GLY A 418 4.78 -34.23 21.77
C GLY A 418 6.29 -34.12 21.56
N GLN A 419 7.09 -35.02 22.14
CA GLN A 419 8.53 -35.07 21.96
C GLN A 419 8.90 -35.75 20.64
N TRP A 420 9.94 -35.23 19.99
CA TRP A 420 10.44 -35.80 18.75
C TRP A 420 11.52 -36.84 19.06
N ILE A 421 11.30 -38.07 18.57
CA ILE A 421 12.23 -39.18 18.71
C ILE A 421 12.78 -39.58 17.34
N GLU A 422 13.95 -40.21 17.35
CA GLU A 422 14.64 -40.71 16.17
C GLU A 422 14.71 -42.23 16.26
N ASP A 423 14.23 -42.93 15.23
CA ASP A 423 14.26 -44.39 15.15
C ASP A 423 15.46 -44.83 14.31
N GLU A 424 16.48 -45.33 14.99
CA GLU A 424 17.74 -45.77 14.39
C GLU A 424 17.62 -47.08 13.59
N GLU A 425 16.56 -47.87 13.80
CA GLU A 425 16.33 -49.11 13.05
C GLU A 425 15.69 -48.80 11.68
N GLN A 426 14.90 -47.72 11.60
CA GLN A 426 14.23 -47.28 10.38
C GLN A 426 15.11 -46.31 9.57
N ILE A 427 16.05 -46.87 8.79
CA ILE A 427 17.00 -46.11 7.97
C ILE A 427 16.53 -45.98 6.51
N VAL A 428 16.68 -44.78 5.94
CA VAL A 428 16.56 -44.48 4.52
C VAL A 428 17.91 -44.06 3.97
N THR A 429 18.35 -44.66 2.87
CA THR A 429 19.54 -44.21 2.14
C THR A 429 19.12 -43.50 0.86
N LEU A 430 19.33 -42.18 0.80
CA LEU A 430 18.99 -41.36 -0.36
C LEU A 430 20.23 -41.08 -1.21
N LYS A 431 20.19 -41.44 -2.49
CA LYS A 431 21.29 -41.18 -3.45
C LYS A 431 21.33 -39.70 -3.81
N ALA A 432 22.50 -39.10 -3.63
CA ALA A 432 22.73 -37.69 -3.90
C ALA A 432 24.19 -37.43 -4.28
N ASP A 433 24.38 -36.43 -5.12
CA ASP A 433 25.70 -35.95 -5.54
C ASP A 433 26.10 -34.70 -4.74
N TYR A 434 25.10 -33.95 -4.25
CA TYR A 434 25.29 -32.74 -3.47
C TYR A 434 24.37 -32.70 -2.25
N ILE A 435 24.86 -32.09 -1.17
CA ILE A 435 24.09 -31.84 0.06
C ILE A 435 24.23 -30.36 0.40
N ILE A 436 23.09 -29.69 0.63
CA ILE A 436 23.02 -28.30 1.07
C ILE A 436 22.36 -28.26 2.45
N SER A 437 23.11 -27.84 3.48
CA SER A 437 22.58 -27.67 4.83
C SER A 437 21.98 -26.27 5.01
N ALA A 438 20.68 -26.21 5.31
CA ALA A 438 19.91 -24.98 5.51
C ALA A 438 19.26 -24.95 6.91
N PHE A 439 20.04 -25.25 7.95
CA PHE A 439 19.57 -25.30 9.35
C PHE A 439 19.39 -23.94 10.02
N GLY A 440 19.66 -22.86 9.30
CA GLY A 440 19.68 -21.49 9.80
C GLY A 440 21.07 -21.00 10.13
N SER A 441 21.12 -19.81 10.73
CA SER A 441 22.37 -19.09 11.00
C SER A 441 22.52 -18.82 12.50
N THR A 442 23.73 -18.47 12.93
CA THR A 442 24.09 -18.25 14.32
C THR A 442 25.25 -17.26 14.43
N LEU A 443 25.61 -16.90 15.66
CA LEU A 443 26.80 -16.15 16.02
C LEU A 443 27.72 -17.01 16.89
N THR A 444 28.77 -17.56 16.28
CA THR A 444 29.74 -18.43 16.97
C THR A 444 31.17 -17.88 16.98
N ASP A 445 31.46 -16.91 16.11
CA ASP A 445 32.78 -16.29 16.02
C ASP A 445 33.12 -15.53 17.30
N THR A 446 34.18 -15.96 17.99
CA THR A 446 34.61 -15.36 19.25
C THR A 446 35.20 -13.99 19.06
N GLU A 447 35.91 -13.71 17.96
CA GLU A 447 36.49 -12.39 17.70
C GLU A 447 35.39 -11.34 17.51
N VAL A 448 34.30 -11.71 16.82
CA VAL A 448 33.12 -10.84 16.66
C VAL A 448 32.42 -10.60 17.99
N LYS A 449 32.33 -11.62 18.86
CA LYS A 449 31.75 -11.47 20.21
C LYS A 449 32.61 -10.58 21.11
N ASP A 450 33.92 -10.80 21.12
CA ASP A 450 34.86 -10.03 21.91
C ASP A 450 34.90 -8.57 21.47
N ALA A 451 34.75 -8.31 20.16
CA ALA A 451 34.63 -6.95 19.61
C ALA A 451 33.35 -6.21 20.07
N MET A 452 32.35 -6.93 20.57
CA MET A 452 31.13 -6.37 21.19
C MET A 452 31.24 -6.18 22.71
N SER A 453 32.36 -6.50 23.33
CA SER A 453 32.57 -6.25 24.75
C SER A 453 32.43 -4.74 25.08
N PRO A 454 31.78 -4.36 26.20
CA PRO A 454 31.32 -5.20 27.31
C PRO A 454 29.81 -5.53 27.31
N ILE A 455 29.12 -5.52 26.16
CA ILE A 455 27.67 -5.78 26.16
C ILE A 455 27.34 -7.19 26.68
N LYS A 456 26.22 -7.31 27.39
CA LYS A 456 25.72 -8.59 27.88
C LYS A 456 25.15 -9.44 26.76
N PHE A 457 25.32 -10.75 26.88
CA PHE A 457 24.72 -11.75 26.00
C PHE A 457 23.70 -12.58 26.78
N ASN A 458 22.59 -12.90 26.13
CA ASN A 458 21.55 -13.74 26.69
C ASN A 458 21.92 -15.24 26.62
N ARG A 459 21.04 -16.11 27.13
CA ARG A 459 21.22 -17.58 27.14
C ARG A 459 21.40 -18.21 25.75
N TRP A 460 21.02 -17.51 24.68
CA TRP A 460 21.15 -17.97 23.30
C TRP A 460 22.47 -17.54 22.67
N GLY A 461 23.33 -16.84 23.41
CA GLY A 461 24.61 -16.34 22.91
C GLY A 461 24.47 -15.17 21.93
N LEU A 462 23.36 -14.42 22.03
CA LEU A 462 23.07 -13.20 21.28
C LEU A 462 23.07 -11.98 22.22
N PRO A 463 23.34 -10.75 21.73
CA PRO A 463 23.24 -9.54 22.52
C PRO A 463 21.89 -9.42 23.25
N GLU A 464 21.92 -9.11 24.54
CA GLU A 464 20.72 -8.79 25.30
C GLU A 464 20.28 -7.35 25.00
N VAL A 465 19.03 -7.17 24.62
CA VAL A 465 18.44 -5.87 24.30
C VAL A 465 17.13 -5.67 25.08
N ASN A 466 16.82 -4.41 25.36
CA ASN A 466 15.48 -4.02 25.76
C ASN A 466 14.55 -4.04 24.54
N GLU A 467 13.47 -4.83 24.59
CA GLU A 467 12.57 -5.07 23.44
C GLU A 467 11.75 -3.84 23.03
N ASP A 468 11.58 -2.84 23.92
CA ASP A 468 10.87 -1.60 23.61
C ASP A 468 11.81 -0.54 23.00
N THR A 469 13.09 -0.56 23.36
CA THR A 469 14.05 0.50 23.00
C THR A 469 15.17 0.08 22.06
N MET A 470 15.39 -1.23 21.92
CA MET A 470 16.51 -1.87 21.22
C MET A 470 17.90 -1.55 21.81
N GLN A 471 17.93 -0.99 23.02
CA GLN A 471 19.16 -0.65 23.74
C GLN A 471 19.78 -1.89 24.37
N THR A 472 21.11 -2.01 24.31
CA THR A 472 21.85 -3.10 24.98
C THR A 472 22.09 -2.78 26.46
N SER A 473 22.93 -3.56 27.15
CA SER A 473 23.40 -3.22 28.50
C SER A 473 24.29 -1.98 28.57
N GLU A 474 24.76 -1.47 27.44
CA GLU A 474 25.54 -0.24 27.33
C GLU A 474 24.67 0.88 26.72
N ASP A 475 24.53 2.01 27.42
CA ASP A 475 23.56 3.04 27.07
C ASP A 475 23.72 3.61 25.65
N TRP A 476 24.95 3.59 25.14
CA TRP A 476 25.35 4.14 23.85
C TRP A 476 25.34 3.11 22.71
N VAL A 477 24.94 1.86 22.99
CA VAL A 477 24.96 0.75 22.03
C VAL A 477 23.57 0.15 21.89
N PHE A 478 23.08 0.09 20.66
CA PHE A 478 21.79 -0.46 20.27
C PHE A 478 21.99 -1.64 19.31
N CYS A 479 21.04 -2.57 19.27
CA CYS A 479 21.13 -3.76 18.42
C CYS A 479 19.75 -4.13 17.88
N GLY A 480 19.67 -4.56 16.62
CA GLY A 480 18.41 -4.92 15.97
C GLY A 480 18.57 -5.87 14.78
N GLY A 481 17.44 -6.37 14.27
CA GLY A 481 17.39 -7.39 13.23
C GLY A 481 17.71 -8.79 13.76
N ASP A 482 18.13 -9.70 12.88
CA ASP A 482 18.39 -11.10 13.24
C ASP A 482 19.33 -11.26 14.45
N LEU A 483 20.26 -10.31 14.66
CA LEU A 483 21.22 -10.34 15.77
C LEU A 483 20.53 -10.18 17.14
N ALA A 484 19.44 -9.41 17.21
CA ALA A 484 18.66 -9.27 18.45
C ALA A 484 17.88 -10.55 18.80
N GLY A 485 17.71 -11.46 17.85
CA GLY A 485 17.01 -12.74 18.06
C GLY A 485 15.48 -12.63 18.19
N LEU A 486 14.92 -11.48 17.83
CA LEU A 486 13.47 -11.21 17.84
C LEU A 486 12.89 -11.33 16.42
N ALA A 487 13.50 -10.64 15.46
CA ALA A 487 13.08 -10.60 14.07
C ALA A 487 13.37 -11.92 13.35
N ASN A 488 12.45 -12.31 12.46
CA ASN A 488 12.62 -13.45 11.53
C ASN A 488 12.44 -13.02 10.06
N THR A 489 12.09 -11.76 9.81
CA THR A 489 11.80 -11.23 8.48
C THR A 489 12.51 -9.91 8.23
N THR A 490 12.64 -9.53 6.95
CA THR A 490 13.20 -8.24 6.55
C THR A 490 12.43 -7.06 7.16
N VAL A 491 11.10 -7.11 7.19
CA VAL A 491 10.27 -6.00 7.68
C VAL A 491 10.35 -5.83 9.20
N GLU A 492 10.52 -6.91 9.96
CA GLU A 492 10.80 -6.83 11.40
C GLU A 492 12.20 -6.25 11.65
N SER A 493 13.20 -6.68 10.89
CA SER A 493 14.54 -6.07 10.97
C SER A 493 14.54 -4.58 10.68
N VAL A 494 13.77 -4.14 9.67
CA VAL A 494 13.54 -2.71 9.39
C VAL A 494 12.89 -2.03 10.60
N ASN A 495 11.90 -2.66 11.23
CA ASN A 495 11.22 -2.09 12.39
C ASN A 495 12.12 -1.99 13.63
N ASP A 496 13.01 -2.95 13.87
CA ASP A 496 14.00 -2.86 14.95
C ASP A 496 14.91 -1.64 14.74
N GLY A 497 15.38 -1.43 13.50
CA GLY A 497 16.15 -0.24 13.14
C GLY A 497 15.37 1.07 13.32
N LYS A 498 14.09 1.08 12.95
CA LYS A 498 13.16 2.23 13.13
C LYS A 498 12.97 2.56 14.61
N THR A 499 12.74 1.55 15.43
CA THR A 499 12.59 1.67 16.88
C THR A 499 13.89 2.18 17.52
N ALA A 500 15.01 1.54 17.20
CA ALA A 500 16.33 1.93 17.69
C ALA A 500 16.66 3.39 17.35
N ALA A 501 16.34 3.87 16.14
CA ALA A 501 16.62 5.25 15.73
C ALA A 501 15.99 6.28 16.68
N TRP A 502 14.75 6.08 17.12
CA TRP A 502 14.09 7.00 18.06
C TRP A 502 14.78 7.04 19.43
N PHE A 503 15.12 5.87 19.97
CA PHE A 503 15.74 5.80 21.31
C PHE A 503 17.22 6.18 21.28
N LEU A 504 17.91 5.92 20.18
CA LEU A 504 19.25 6.44 19.91
C LEU A 504 19.20 7.97 19.80
N HIS A 505 18.19 8.53 19.13
CA HIS A 505 17.97 9.99 19.13
C HIS A 505 17.74 10.52 20.55
N LYS A 506 16.86 9.89 21.34
CA LYS A 506 16.62 10.27 22.74
C LYS A 506 17.89 10.24 23.59
N TYR A 507 18.72 9.21 23.43
CA TYR A 507 20.01 9.08 24.09
C TYR A 507 20.98 10.20 23.67
N LEU A 508 21.15 10.43 22.36
CA LEU A 508 22.07 11.47 21.88
C LEU A 508 21.65 12.88 22.32
N GLN A 509 20.36 13.19 22.32
CA GLN A 509 19.88 14.48 22.83
C GLN A 509 20.15 14.62 24.34
N SER A 510 19.90 13.57 25.14
CA SER A 510 20.14 13.62 26.59
C SER A 510 21.62 13.81 26.95
N THR A 511 22.55 13.26 26.17
CA THR A 511 24.00 13.50 26.37
C THR A 511 24.42 14.95 26.14
N HIS A 512 23.57 15.76 25.51
CA HIS A 512 23.76 17.19 25.28
C HIS A 512 22.85 18.06 26.18
N GLY A 513 22.15 17.47 27.15
CA GLY A 513 21.24 18.19 28.04
C GLY A 513 19.90 18.59 27.39
N GLU A 514 19.61 18.06 26.20
CA GLU A 514 18.39 18.35 25.45
C GLU A 514 17.29 17.33 25.77
N THR A 515 16.04 17.75 25.64
CA THR A 515 14.87 16.88 25.85
C THR A 515 14.14 16.64 24.54
N VAL A 516 13.55 15.44 24.41
CA VAL A 516 12.75 15.05 23.24
C VAL A 516 11.29 14.83 23.67
N PRO A 517 10.31 14.96 22.76
CA PRO A 517 8.92 14.68 23.07
C PRO A 517 8.72 13.29 23.69
N SER A 518 7.77 13.16 24.62
CA SER A 518 7.44 11.87 25.23
C SER A 518 6.79 10.90 24.24
N THR A 519 6.06 11.44 23.25
CA THR A 519 5.49 10.68 22.14
C THR A 519 6.48 10.63 20.97
N PRO A 520 6.82 9.45 20.43
CA PRO A 520 7.68 9.33 19.26
C PRO A 520 7.19 10.13 18.06
N ALA A 521 8.11 10.87 17.43
CA ALA A 521 7.84 11.76 16.31
C ALA A 521 8.88 11.59 15.19
N LEU A 522 8.97 10.36 14.64
CA LEU A 522 9.86 10.07 13.52
C LEU A 522 9.42 10.82 12.24
N PRO A 523 10.32 11.52 11.52
CA PRO A 523 9.94 12.23 10.31
C PRO A 523 9.59 11.28 9.15
N LYS A 524 8.71 11.76 8.27
CA LYS A 524 8.24 11.04 7.08
C LYS A 524 9.29 11.04 5.95
N PHE A 525 8.98 10.33 4.87
CA PHE A 525 9.75 10.35 3.63
C PHE A 525 9.37 11.58 2.80
N TYR A 526 10.37 12.32 2.29
CA TYR A 526 10.16 13.49 1.45
C TYR A 526 10.97 13.43 0.16
N THR A 527 10.45 14.07 -0.88
CA THR A 527 11.10 14.23 -2.18
C THR A 527 10.88 15.65 -2.71
N PRO A 528 11.57 16.08 -3.78
CA PRO A 528 11.32 17.37 -4.42
C PRO A 528 9.86 17.58 -4.88
N ILE A 529 9.07 16.53 -5.08
CA ILE A 529 7.64 16.66 -5.42
C ILE A 529 6.87 17.34 -4.27
N ASP A 530 7.28 17.15 -3.02
CA ASP A 530 6.59 17.75 -1.87
C ASP A 530 6.76 19.27 -1.78
N LEU A 531 7.71 19.83 -2.54
CA LEU A 531 7.96 21.27 -2.63
C LEU A 531 7.12 21.95 -3.73
N VAL A 532 6.38 21.18 -4.53
CA VAL A 532 5.56 21.72 -5.62
C VAL A 532 4.43 22.56 -5.03
N ASP A 533 4.40 23.85 -5.37
CA ASP A 533 3.30 24.74 -5.01
C ASP A 533 2.05 24.37 -5.82
N VAL A 534 1.03 23.89 -5.11
CA VAL A 534 -0.28 23.54 -5.66
C VAL A 534 -1.34 24.58 -5.31
N SER A 535 -0.95 25.73 -4.76
CA SER A 535 -1.87 26.82 -4.44
C SER A 535 -2.45 27.47 -5.70
N VAL A 536 -3.64 28.06 -5.56
CA VAL A 536 -4.32 28.75 -6.65
C VAL A 536 -5.04 29.98 -6.10
N GLU A 537 -5.04 31.07 -6.87
CA GLU A 537 -5.84 32.26 -6.56
C GLU A 537 -7.03 32.33 -7.51
N MET A 538 -8.24 32.54 -6.96
CA MET A 538 -9.46 32.68 -7.74
C MET A 538 -10.37 33.72 -7.09
N CYS A 539 -10.84 34.69 -7.88
CA CYS A 539 -11.72 35.78 -7.43
C CYS A 539 -11.20 36.53 -6.19
N GLY A 540 -9.88 36.76 -6.11
CA GLY A 540 -9.23 37.43 -4.98
C GLY A 540 -9.08 36.59 -3.72
N MET A 541 -9.41 35.29 -3.77
CA MET A 541 -9.21 34.34 -2.68
C MET A 541 -8.03 33.41 -2.99
N LYS A 542 -7.13 33.24 -2.02
CA LYS A 542 -5.97 32.35 -2.13
C LYS A 542 -6.26 30.99 -1.49
N PHE A 543 -6.30 29.95 -2.30
CA PHE A 543 -6.48 28.56 -1.89
C PHE A 543 -5.12 27.88 -1.75
N LEU A 544 -4.88 27.18 -0.65
CA LEU A 544 -3.64 26.42 -0.40
C LEU A 544 -3.48 25.24 -1.36
N ASN A 545 -4.59 24.70 -1.84
CA ASN A 545 -4.68 23.69 -2.89
C ASN A 545 -6.06 23.78 -3.56
N PRO A 546 -6.27 23.23 -4.77
CA PRO A 546 -7.52 23.41 -5.51
C PRO A 546 -8.65 22.47 -5.04
N TYR A 547 -8.48 21.74 -3.95
CA TYR A 547 -9.42 20.71 -3.52
C TYR A 547 -10.31 21.22 -2.38
N GLY A 548 -11.62 21.05 -2.55
CA GLY A 548 -12.61 21.43 -1.54
C GLY A 548 -13.79 20.49 -1.45
N LEU A 549 -14.47 20.54 -0.30
CA LEU A 549 -15.71 19.79 -0.09
C LEU A 549 -16.89 20.53 -0.73
N ALA A 550 -17.61 19.88 -1.63
CA ALA A 550 -18.85 20.42 -2.20
C ALA A 550 -19.98 20.49 -1.15
N SER A 551 -20.97 21.36 -1.38
CA SER A 551 -22.21 21.42 -0.60
C SER A 551 -23.01 20.13 -0.78
N ALA A 552 -22.86 19.19 0.16
CA ALA A 552 -23.34 17.82 0.07
C ALA A 552 -23.29 17.13 1.44
N THR A 553 -23.55 15.82 1.49
CA THR A 553 -23.52 15.02 2.72
C THR A 553 -22.22 15.14 3.52
N PRO A 554 -21.00 15.23 2.91
CA PRO A 554 -19.75 15.46 3.67
C PRO A 554 -19.69 16.78 4.43
N THR A 555 -20.55 17.76 4.12
CA THR A 555 -20.60 19.08 4.78
C THR A 555 -21.90 19.30 5.56
N THR A 556 -22.56 18.20 5.97
CA THR A 556 -23.80 18.22 6.78
C THR A 556 -23.66 19.01 8.09
N SER A 557 -22.46 19.07 8.68
CA SER A 557 -22.23 19.78 9.94
C SER A 557 -20.86 20.45 10.00
N ALA A 558 -20.75 21.54 10.77
CA ALA A 558 -19.50 22.27 10.96
C ALA A 558 -18.35 21.41 11.52
N PRO A 559 -18.55 20.48 12.47
CA PRO A 559 -17.48 19.59 12.92
C PRO A 559 -16.92 18.67 11.83
N MET A 560 -17.68 18.37 10.77
CA MET A 560 -17.17 17.63 9.62
C MET A 560 -16.25 18.49 8.76
N ILE A 561 -16.64 19.75 8.52
CA ILE A 561 -15.83 20.73 7.78
C ILE A 561 -14.52 21.01 8.54
N ARG A 562 -14.60 21.21 9.85
CA ARG A 562 -13.42 21.41 10.71
C ARG A 562 -12.41 20.28 10.57
N ARG A 563 -12.86 19.02 10.71
CA ARG A 563 -12.00 17.84 10.52
C ARG A 563 -11.44 17.77 9.09
N ALA A 564 -12.15 18.24 8.08
CA ALA A 564 -11.61 18.29 6.72
C ALA A 564 -10.44 19.29 6.61
N PHE A 565 -10.56 20.46 7.22
CA PHE A 565 -9.47 21.44 7.26
C PHE A 565 -8.25 20.93 8.04
N GLU A 566 -8.47 20.26 9.18
CA GLU A 566 -7.39 19.58 9.94
C GLU A 566 -6.65 18.52 9.08
N GLN A 567 -7.31 17.95 8.07
CA GLN A 567 -6.72 17.01 7.12
C GLN A 567 -6.13 17.67 5.86
N GLY A 568 -6.16 19.00 5.76
CA GLY A 568 -5.51 19.76 4.68
C GLY A 568 -6.39 20.13 3.48
N TRP A 569 -7.72 19.98 3.56
CA TRP A 569 -8.62 20.54 2.53
C TRP A 569 -8.53 22.08 2.54
N SER A 570 -8.39 22.71 1.38
CA SER A 570 -8.21 24.17 1.32
C SER A 570 -9.51 24.94 1.50
N PHE A 571 -10.64 24.37 1.08
CA PHE A 571 -11.93 25.02 1.20
C PHE A 571 -13.07 24.02 1.40
N ALA A 572 -14.20 24.50 1.90
CA ALA A 572 -15.42 23.72 2.01
C ALA A 572 -16.63 24.60 1.76
N VAL A 573 -17.64 24.00 1.14
CA VAL A 573 -18.94 24.64 0.91
C VAL A 573 -19.94 24.06 1.92
N THR A 574 -20.56 24.92 2.71
CA THR A 574 -21.58 24.49 3.69
C THR A 574 -22.72 23.75 2.98
N LYS A 575 -23.35 22.77 3.64
CA LYS A 575 -24.62 22.24 3.14
C LYS A 575 -25.59 23.41 2.95
N THR A 576 -26.26 23.44 1.80
CA THR A 576 -27.18 24.53 1.45
C THR A 576 -28.21 24.74 2.56
N TYR A 577 -28.41 25.98 2.99
CA TYR A 577 -29.40 26.36 4.00
C TYR A 577 -30.26 27.53 3.53
N SER A 578 -31.37 27.76 4.22
CA SER A 578 -32.40 28.75 3.90
C SER A 578 -32.79 29.54 5.15
N LEU A 579 -33.77 30.45 5.02
CA LEU A 579 -34.42 31.12 6.15
C LEU A 579 -35.33 30.15 6.93
N ASP A 580 -35.71 30.50 8.16
CA ASP A 580 -36.54 29.65 9.03
C ASP A 580 -37.91 29.28 8.43
N LYS A 581 -38.50 30.20 7.69
CA LYS A 581 -39.77 29.99 6.98
C LYS A 581 -39.69 28.90 5.90
N ASP A 582 -38.47 28.55 5.50
CA ASP A 582 -38.17 27.63 4.40
C ASP A 582 -37.60 26.28 4.91
N LEU A 583 -37.72 26.00 6.21
CA LEU A 583 -37.23 24.75 6.80
C LEU A 583 -37.84 23.51 6.13
N VAL A 584 -36.99 22.52 5.86
CA VAL A 584 -37.36 21.26 5.21
C VAL A 584 -37.19 20.08 6.15
N THR A 585 -37.82 18.95 5.81
CA THR A 585 -37.63 17.66 6.50
C THR A 585 -37.29 16.60 5.46
N ASN A 586 -36.18 15.89 5.69
CA ASN A 586 -35.75 14.81 4.81
C ASN A 586 -36.61 13.56 4.97
N VAL A 587 -36.72 12.78 3.89
CA VAL A 587 -37.31 11.43 3.92
C VAL A 587 -36.23 10.36 4.09
N SER A 588 -36.64 9.13 4.37
CA SER A 588 -35.75 7.96 4.41
C SER A 588 -36.45 6.72 3.83
N PRO A 589 -35.72 5.84 3.09
CA PRO A 589 -34.33 5.98 2.62
C PRO A 589 -34.20 7.06 1.52
N ARG A 590 -33.02 7.68 1.41
CA ARG A 590 -32.82 8.83 0.49
C ARG A 590 -31.51 8.90 -0.28
N ILE A 591 -30.49 8.11 0.07
CA ILE A 591 -29.24 8.00 -0.69
C ILE A 591 -29.04 6.53 -1.00
N VAL A 592 -28.84 6.20 -2.27
CA VAL A 592 -28.67 4.82 -2.74
C VAL A 592 -27.46 4.71 -3.65
N ARG A 593 -26.84 3.52 -3.65
CA ARG A 593 -25.75 3.21 -4.59
C ARG A 593 -26.24 3.27 -6.04
N GLY A 594 -25.32 3.59 -6.94
CA GLY A 594 -25.55 3.55 -8.37
C GLY A 594 -25.63 2.13 -8.91
N THR A 595 -26.46 1.90 -9.94
CA THR A 595 -26.53 0.66 -10.75
C THR A 595 -25.75 0.79 -12.06
N THR A 596 -25.11 1.95 -12.28
CA THR A 596 -24.39 2.32 -13.52
C THR A 596 -23.20 1.43 -13.85
N SER A 597 -22.67 0.68 -12.88
CA SER A 597 -21.56 -0.25 -13.04
C SER A 597 -21.94 -1.69 -12.67
N GLY A 598 -23.22 -2.06 -12.80
CA GLY A 598 -23.71 -3.41 -12.52
C GLY A 598 -23.71 -3.78 -11.03
N HIS A 599 -23.69 -5.07 -10.71
CA HIS A 599 -23.82 -5.60 -9.34
C HIS A 599 -22.51 -5.58 -8.53
N ILE A 600 -21.74 -4.50 -8.59
CA ILE A 600 -20.49 -4.32 -7.82
C ILE A 600 -20.79 -3.54 -6.54
N PHE A 601 -20.55 -4.13 -5.37
CA PHE A 601 -20.82 -3.53 -4.06
C PHE A 601 -19.51 -3.08 -3.38
N GLY A 602 -19.62 -2.33 -2.29
CA GLY A 602 -18.47 -1.89 -1.51
C GLY A 602 -17.75 -0.67 -2.14
N PRO A 603 -16.41 -0.65 -2.19
CA PRO A 603 -15.62 0.53 -2.51
C PRO A 603 -15.86 1.03 -3.95
N GLY A 604 -15.60 2.32 -4.18
CA GLY A 604 -15.51 2.89 -5.52
C GLY A 604 -16.82 2.86 -6.33
N GLN A 605 -17.98 3.00 -5.68
CA GLN A 605 -19.27 3.06 -6.38
C GLN A 605 -19.23 4.11 -7.49
N GLY A 606 -19.54 3.70 -8.73
CA GLY A 606 -19.46 4.57 -9.91
C GLY A 606 -20.43 5.75 -9.87
N ALA A 607 -21.51 5.63 -9.11
CA ALA A 607 -22.46 6.70 -8.86
C ALA A 607 -23.19 6.52 -7.53
N TYR A 608 -23.85 7.58 -7.09
CA TYR A 608 -24.93 7.55 -6.11
C TYR A 608 -26.12 8.32 -6.66
N LEU A 609 -27.33 7.93 -6.26
CA LEU A 609 -28.52 8.76 -6.44
C LEU A 609 -29.04 9.17 -5.08
N ASN A 610 -29.39 10.45 -4.96
CA ASN A 610 -30.02 10.98 -3.76
C ASN A 610 -31.35 11.67 -4.07
N ILE A 611 -32.26 11.64 -3.11
CA ILE A 611 -33.48 12.46 -3.04
C ILE A 611 -33.44 13.33 -1.78
N GLU A 612 -32.25 13.79 -1.41
CA GLU A 612 -31.98 14.56 -0.20
C GLU A 612 -32.26 16.05 -0.44
N LEU A 613 -32.86 16.74 0.53
CA LEU A 613 -33.16 18.17 0.43
C LEU A 613 -31.96 19.04 0.88
N ILE A 614 -32.22 20.34 1.08
CA ILE A 614 -31.29 21.25 1.75
C ILE A 614 -31.13 20.88 3.25
N SER A 615 -30.29 21.60 3.97
CA SER A 615 -30.05 21.38 5.40
C SER A 615 -31.36 21.42 6.22
N GLU A 616 -31.51 20.48 7.16
CA GLU A 616 -32.60 20.49 8.15
C GLU A 616 -32.29 21.41 9.35
N ARG A 617 -31.18 22.16 9.30
CA ARG A 617 -30.72 23.05 10.37
C ARG A 617 -30.55 24.47 9.86
N LEU A 618 -31.10 25.45 10.59
CA LEU A 618 -30.71 26.85 10.47
C LEU A 618 -29.30 27.06 11.08
N GLN A 619 -28.58 27.99 10.46
CA GLN A 619 -27.35 28.66 10.87
C GLN A 619 -26.79 28.35 12.28
N LEU A 620 -25.83 27.43 12.33
CA LEU A 620 -24.75 27.33 13.35
C LEU A 620 -23.39 27.05 12.70
N THR A 621 -23.31 27.14 11.36
CA THR A 621 -22.28 26.42 10.59
C THR A 621 -21.07 27.29 10.27
N VAL A 622 -21.22 28.56 9.86
CA VAL A 622 -20.08 29.37 9.39
C VAL A 622 -19.16 29.79 10.55
N HIS A 623 -19.72 30.33 11.65
CA HIS A 623 -18.94 30.67 12.85
C HIS A 623 -18.27 29.44 13.49
N GLY A 624 -18.92 28.26 13.41
CA GLY A 624 -18.38 26.99 13.93
C GLY A 624 -17.37 26.30 13.00
N CYS A 625 -17.25 26.72 11.74
CA CYS A 625 -16.27 26.19 10.78
C CYS A 625 -14.89 26.79 11.00
N HIS A 626 -14.81 28.05 11.41
CA HIS A 626 -13.56 28.67 11.82
C HIS A 626 -13.19 28.14 13.22
N GLY A 627 -12.11 27.37 13.29
CA GLY A 627 -11.57 26.91 14.56
C GLY A 627 -11.05 28.06 15.40
N THR A 628 -11.11 27.91 16.72
CA THR A 628 -10.46 28.80 17.70
C THR A 628 -8.94 28.55 17.80
N GLU A 629 -8.37 27.69 16.96
CA GLU A 629 -6.96 27.31 17.00
C GLU A 629 -6.14 28.18 16.04
N GLU A 630 -5.24 28.99 16.60
CA GLU A 630 -4.29 29.87 15.89
C GLU A 630 -3.27 29.15 14.97
N ARG A 631 -3.30 27.81 14.89
CA ARG A 631 -2.23 27.00 14.29
C ARG A 631 -2.41 26.65 12.80
N LEU A 632 -3.57 26.93 12.20
CA LEU A 632 -3.82 26.64 10.78
C LEU A 632 -3.92 27.94 9.97
N PRO A 633 -3.26 28.06 8.79
CA PRO A 633 -3.56 29.15 7.86
C PRO A 633 -5.06 29.15 7.55
N ARG A 634 -5.71 30.33 7.62
CA ARG A 634 -7.17 30.48 7.55
C ARG A 634 -7.74 29.78 6.29
N PRO A 635 -8.42 28.63 6.43
CA PRO A 635 -9.04 27.94 5.30
C PRO A 635 -10.30 28.69 4.83
N ILE A 636 -10.65 28.53 3.55
CA ILE A 636 -11.76 29.25 2.92
C ILE A 636 -13.09 28.55 3.19
N VAL A 637 -14.09 29.28 3.68
CA VAL A 637 -15.45 28.77 3.89
C VAL A 637 -16.42 29.48 2.95
N ILE A 638 -17.04 28.70 2.06
CA ILE A 638 -18.04 29.20 1.11
C ILE A 638 -19.44 28.84 1.64
N ALA A 639 -20.30 29.84 1.85
CA ALA A 639 -21.66 29.61 2.31
C ALA A 639 -22.58 29.29 1.12
N SER A 640 -23.17 28.09 1.07
CA SER A 640 -24.19 27.76 0.07
C SER A 640 -25.60 28.11 0.56
N ILE A 641 -26.34 28.91 -0.21
CA ILE A 641 -27.66 29.42 0.16
C ILE A 641 -28.73 29.16 -0.89
N MET A 642 -29.97 28.95 -0.45
CA MET A 642 -31.15 28.73 -1.29
C MET A 642 -32.42 29.18 -0.57
N LEU A 643 -33.43 29.62 -1.33
CA LEU A 643 -34.80 29.82 -0.83
C LEU A 643 -35.71 28.65 -1.23
N VAL A 644 -36.64 28.26 -0.35
CA VAL A 644 -37.55 27.11 -0.56
C VAL A 644 -38.98 27.47 -0.21
N THR A 645 -39.91 27.43 -1.17
CA THR A 645 -41.34 27.52 -0.88
C THR A 645 -41.76 26.34 0.02
N THR A 646 -42.28 26.62 1.22
CA THR A 646 -43.00 25.65 2.04
C THR A 646 -44.50 25.92 1.98
N ARG A 647 -45.31 24.85 1.94
CA ARG A 647 -46.76 24.96 2.12
C ARG A 647 -47.05 24.71 3.59
N THR A 648 -47.52 25.72 4.32
CA THR A 648 -48.08 25.49 5.66
C THR A 648 -49.36 24.67 5.49
N ILE A 649 -49.38 23.40 5.91
CA ILE A 649 -50.64 22.66 6.06
C ILE A 649 -51.26 23.13 7.37
N GLY A 650 -52.02 24.23 7.30
CA GLY A 650 -52.83 24.72 8.41
C GLY A 650 -54.01 23.78 8.66
N ARG A 651 -54.15 23.31 9.91
CA ARG A 651 -55.42 22.77 10.42
C ARG A 651 -56.42 23.94 10.47
N ASN A 652 -57.53 23.80 9.75
CA ASN A 652 -58.78 24.56 9.83
C ASN A 652 -58.70 26.10 9.71
N SER A 653 -58.78 26.62 8.48
CA SER A 653 -59.56 27.84 8.16
C SER A 653 -59.78 27.99 6.64
N PRO A 654 -60.99 28.34 6.15
CA PRO A 654 -61.27 28.53 4.74
C PRO A 654 -61.10 30.00 4.35
N LEU A 655 -59.94 30.38 3.82
CA LEU A 655 -59.76 31.57 2.99
C LEU A 655 -58.50 31.41 2.14
N CYS A 656 -58.68 31.48 0.83
CA CYS A 656 -57.62 31.40 -0.16
C CYS A 656 -56.68 32.60 -0.06
N GLN A 657 -55.44 32.37 0.39
CA GLN A 657 -54.27 33.15 0.00
C GLN A 657 -53.13 32.18 -0.30
N SER A 658 -52.82 32.02 -1.59
CA SER A 658 -51.63 31.30 -2.05
C SER A 658 -50.43 32.21 -1.86
N ILE A 659 -49.67 32.01 -0.78
CA ILE A 659 -48.38 32.68 -0.61
C ILE A 659 -47.33 31.74 -1.20
N MET A 660 -46.85 32.07 -2.40
CA MET A 660 -45.70 31.42 -3.05
C MET A 660 -44.45 32.22 -2.69
N CYS A 661 -43.44 31.65 -2.02
CA CYS A 661 -42.16 32.31 -1.82
C CYS A 661 -40.96 31.42 -2.22
N GLY A 662 -40.52 31.61 -3.46
CA GLY A 662 -39.28 31.16 -4.10
C GLY A 662 -39.09 32.13 -5.28
N TYR A 663 -37.92 32.75 -5.42
CA TYR A 663 -37.69 33.99 -6.19
C TYR A 663 -38.27 35.26 -5.54
N ASN A 664 -37.69 35.66 -4.39
CA ASN A 664 -38.01 36.90 -3.68
C ASN A 664 -36.72 37.70 -3.43
N LYS A 665 -36.71 38.98 -3.80
CA LYS A 665 -35.53 39.85 -3.68
C LYS A 665 -35.10 40.06 -2.23
N ASP A 666 -36.04 40.35 -1.33
CA ASP A 666 -35.76 40.69 0.06
C ASP A 666 -35.17 39.49 0.79
N ASP A 667 -35.70 38.29 0.53
CA ASP A 667 -35.22 37.04 1.13
C ASP A 667 -33.79 36.68 0.68
N TRP A 668 -33.49 36.81 -0.61
CA TRP A 668 -32.13 36.59 -1.13
C TRP A 668 -31.15 37.61 -0.55
N THR A 669 -31.59 38.85 -0.41
CA THR A 669 -30.79 39.94 0.18
C THR A 669 -30.52 39.68 1.67
N GLU A 670 -31.55 39.34 2.43
CA GLU A 670 -31.45 39.01 3.86
C GLU A 670 -30.49 37.85 4.10
N LEU A 671 -30.70 36.73 3.41
CA LEU A 671 -29.89 35.52 3.58
C LEU A 671 -28.42 35.73 3.16
N ALA A 672 -28.18 36.51 2.09
CA ALA A 672 -26.83 36.85 1.66
C ALA A 672 -26.09 37.72 2.69
N ILE A 673 -26.75 38.77 3.19
CA ILE A 673 -26.19 39.65 4.24
C ILE A 673 -25.91 38.86 5.52
N MET A 674 -26.83 37.97 5.93
CA MET A 674 -26.63 37.09 7.08
C MET A 674 -25.40 36.19 6.90
N SER A 675 -25.22 35.63 5.71
CA SER A 675 -24.09 34.76 5.39
C SER A 675 -22.74 35.50 5.43
N GLU A 676 -22.69 36.71 4.83
CA GLU A 676 -21.50 37.56 4.86
C GLU A 676 -21.16 38.01 6.29
N LYS A 677 -22.16 38.44 7.08
CA LYS A 677 -21.97 38.81 8.49
C LYS A 677 -21.44 37.67 9.35
N CYS A 678 -21.74 36.42 9.00
CA CYS A 678 -21.20 35.26 9.71
C CYS A 678 -19.73 34.93 9.36
N GLY A 679 -19.12 35.65 8.41
CA GLY A 679 -17.70 35.53 8.08
C GLY A 679 -17.38 34.66 6.87
N ALA A 680 -18.37 34.34 6.03
CA ALA A 680 -18.14 33.58 4.80
C ALA A 680 -17.17 34.31 3.87
N ASP A 681 -16.24 33.58 3.25
CA ASP A 681 -15.29 34.15 2.29
C ASP A 681 -15.94 34.40 0.92
N ALA A 682 -16.97 33.61 0.58
CA ALA A 682 -17.78 33.74 -0.62
C ALA A 682 -19.16 33.09 -0.45
N LEU A 683 -20.06 33.37 -1.39
CA LEU A 683 -21.39 32.75 -1.46
C LEU A 683 -21.51 31.81 -2.66
N GLU A 684 -22.14 30.65 -2.47
CA GLU A 684 -22.59 29.77 -3.56
C GLU A 684 -24.13 29.77 -3.62
N LEU A 685 -24.70 30.31 -4.69
CA LEU A 685 -26.15 30.34 -4.92
C LEU A 685 -26.60 29.00 -5.49
N ASN A 686 -27.35 28.22 -4.70
CA ASN A 686 -27.85 26.94 -5.17
C ASN A 686 -29.14 27.14 -5.99
N LEU A 687 -28.98 27.25 -7.30
CA LEU A 687 -30.06 27.44 -8.26
C LEU A 687 -30.49 26.12 -8.92
N SER A 688 -30.17 24.96 -8.34
CA SER A 688 -30.01 23.74 -9.14
C SER A 688 -30.57 22.46 -8.53
N CYS A 689 -31.19 22.51 -7.35
CA CYS A 689 -31.72 21.33 -6.68
C CYS A 689 -32.86 20.67 -7.50
N PRO A 690 -32.75 19.39 -7.92
CA PRO A 690 -33.69 18.74 -8.86
C PRO A 690 -34.91 18.09 -8.19
N HIS A 691 -35.00 18.08 -6.86
CA HIS A 691 -35.99 17.26 -6.15
C HIS A 691 -37.41 17.85 -6.22
N GLY A 692 -38.19 17.38 -7.20
CA GLY A 692 -39.66 17.34 -7.16
C GLY A 692 -40.42 18.64 -7.41
N MET A 693 -39.79 19.71 -7.89
CA MET A 693 -40.45 21.03 -7.98
C MET A 693 -40.21 21.78 -9.30
N GLY A 694 -40.15 21.07 -10.44
CA GLY A 694 -40.09 21.69 -11.78
C GLY A 694 -41.26 22.61 -12.12
N GLU A 695 -42.40 22.46 -11.43
CA GLU A 695 -43.62 23.27 -11.64
C GLU A 695 -43.74 24.48 -10.68
N ARG A 696 -42.73 24.77 -9.85
CA ARG A 696 -42.91 25.69 -8.69
C ARG A 696 -41.86 26.80 -8.52
N GLY A 697 -41.11 27.17 -9.56
CA GLY A 697 -40.23 28.35 -9.53
C GLY A 697 -39.12 28.32 -8.47
N MET A 698 -38.53 27.16 -8.19
CA MET A 698 -37.41 26.98 -7.25
C MET A 698 -36.34 26.05 -7.81
N GLY A 699 -35.11 26.19 -7.28
CA GLY A 699 -34.00 25.29 -7.58
C GLY A 699 -33.86 25.15 -9.09
N LEU A 700 -33.99 23.92 -9.60
CA LEU A 700 -33.99 23.60 -11.03
C LEU A 700 -34.83 24.57 -11.89
N ALA A 701 -36.03 24.95 -11.44
CA ALA A 701 -36.90 25.84 -12.20
C ALA A 701 -36.36 27.28 -12.31
N CYS A 702 -35.57 27.75 -11.33
CA CYS A 702 -34.85 29.02 -11.46
C CYS A 702 -33.57 28.86 -12.29
N GLY A 703 -32.77 27.82 -12.03
CA GLY A 703 -31.51 27.58 -12.74
C GLY A 703 -31.64 27.14 -14.19
N GLN A 704 -32.86 26.91 -14.67
CA GLN A 704 -33.21 26.63 -16.06
C GLN A 704 -33.60 27.89 -16.85
N ASP A 705 -33.83 29.02 -16.17
CA ASP A 705 -34.27 30.28 -16.76
C ASP A 705 -33.18 31.37 -16.64
N PRO A 706 -32.59 31.83 -17.75
CA PRO A 706 -31.58 32.89 -17.74
C PRO A 706 -32.04 34.18 -17.03
N GLU A 707 -33.29 34.59 -17.18
CA GLU A 707 -33.79 35.85 -16.60
C GLU A 707 -33.84 35.77 -15.08
N LEU A 708 -34.31 34.66 -14.53
CA LEU A 708 -34.36 34.43 -13.08
C LEU A 708 -32.95 34.39 -12.49
N VAL A 709 -32.01 33.70 -13.16
CA VAL A 709 -30.61 33.62 -12.72
C VAL A 709 -29.95 34.99 -12.69
N LEU A 710 -30.11 35.76 -13.75
CA LEU A 710 -29.58 37.13 -13.86
C LEU A 710 -30.09 38.01 -12.72
N ASN A 711 -31.40 37.99 -12.46
CA ASN A 711 -32.00 38.81 -11.42
C ASN A 711 -31.57 38.41 -10.01
N ILE A 712 -31.52 37.10 -9.70
CA ILE A 712 -31.03 36.62 -8.40
C ILE A 712 -29.58 37.07 -8.17
N CYS A 713 -28.71 36.87 -9.17
CA CYS A 713 -27.32 37.28 -9.07
C CYS A 713 -27.20 38.79 -8.86
N ARG A 714 -28.01 39.58 -9.56
CA ARG A 714 -28.05 41.05 -9.42
C ARG A 714 -28.48 41.47 -8.01
N TRP A 715 -29.48 40.82 -7.43
CA TRP A 715 -29.94 41.12 -6.07
C TRP A 715 -28.88 40.80 -5.03
N VAL A 716 -28.29 39.61 -5.10
CA VAL A 716 -27.27 39.18 -4.15
C VAL A 716 -26.01 40.03 -4.28
N LYS A 717 -25.54 40.29 -5.50
CA LYS A 717 -24.32 41.09 -5.72
C LYS A 717 -24.48 42.53 -5.27
N ALA A 718 -25.69 43.09 -5.33
CA ALA A 718 -25.97 44.40 -4.76
C ALA A 718 -26.00 44.40 -3.22
N ALA A 719 -26.21 43.24 -2.59
CA ALA A 719 -26.37 43.09 -1.15
C ALA A 719 -25.06 42.82 -0.39
N VAL A 720 -24.07 42.18 -1.03
CA VAL A 720 -22.81 41.76 -0.39
C VAL A 720 -21.58 42.22 -1.16
N LYS A 721 -20.43 42.26 -0.49
CA LYS A 721 -19.13 42.63 -1.07
C LYS A 721 -18.27 41.40 -1.40
N ILE A 722 -18.45 40.31 -0.67
CA ILE A 722 -17.74 39.05 -0.92
C ILE A 722 -18.08 38.44 -2.30
N PRO A 723 -17.18 37.63 -2.89
CA PRO A 723 -17.45 36.94 -4.15
C PRO A 723 -18.70 36.06 -4.13
N VAL A 724 -19.41 36.00 -5.25
CA VAL A 724 -20.67 35.26 -5.44
C VAL A 724 -20.56 34.31 -6.63
N PHE A 725 -20.84 33.03 -6.40
CA PHE A 725 -20.82 31.97 -7.40
C PHE A 725 -22.23 31.42 -7.63
N ALA A 726 -22.67 31.33 -8.89
CA ALA A 726 -23.93 30.68 -9.21
C ALA A 726 -23.72 29.18 -9.50
N LYS A 727 -24.33 28.29 -8.71
CA LYS A 727 -24.25 26.84 -8.95
C LYS A 727 -25.28 26.41 -9.98
N MET A 728 -24.80 25.88 -11.10
CA MET A 728 -25.60 25.57 -12.29
C MET A 728 -26.06 24.11 -12.32
N THR A 729 -27.21 23.86 -12.95
CA THR A 729 -27.75 22.52 -13.15
C THR A 729 -27.31 22.00 -14.51
N PRO A 730 -26.94 20.71 -14.64
CA PRO A 730 -26.66 20.13 -15.96
C PRO A 730 -27.95 19.76 -16.72
N ASN A 731 -29.12 19.88 -16.10
CA ASN A 731 -30.40 19.45 -16.67
C ASN A 731 -31.04 20.58 -17.50
N ILE A 732 -30.29 21.11 -18.46
CA ILE A 732 -30.66 22.23 -19.33
C ILE A 732 -30.12 22.01 -20.73
N THR A 733 -30.77 22.62 -21.72
CA THR A 733 -30.33 22.58 -23.12
C THR A 733 -29.02 23.35 -23.33
N SER A 734 -28.88 24.54 -22.74
CA SER A 734 -27.68 25.37 -22.88
C SER A 734 -27.24 25.91 -21.52
N ILE A 735 -26.23 25.26 -20.93
CA ILE A 735 -25.61 25.73 -19.69
C ILE A 735 -24.85 27.04 -19.87
N VAL A 736 -24.38 27.32 -21.10
CA VAL A 736 -23.71 28.57 -21.45
C VAL A 736 -24.65 29.77 -21.32
N ALA A 737 -25.93 29.61 -21.68
CA ALA A 737 -26.91 30.69 -21.54
C ALA A 737 -27.11 31.07 -20.06
N ILE A 738 -27.18 30.07 -19.17
CA ILE A 738 -27.31 30.27 -17.73
C ILE A 738 -26.04 30.89 -17.12
N ALA A 739 -24.86 30.41 -17.53
CA ALA A 739 -23.59 30.99 -17.10
C ALA A 739 -23.46 32.47 -17.52
N THR A 740 -23.90 32.79 -18.74
CA THR A 740 -23.89 34.16 -19.27
C THR A 740 -24.81 35.06 -18.45
N ALA A 741 -26.04 34.61 -18.18
CA ALA A 741 -26.97 35.32 -17.33
C ALA A 741 -26.44 35.56 -15.90
N ALA A 742 -25.80 34.56 -15.29
CA ALA A 742 -25.17 34.73 -13.97
C ALA A 742 -24.09 35.82 -13.99
N LYS A 743 -23.24 35.80 -15.02
CA LYS A 743 -22.20 36.82 -15.23
C LYS A 743 -22.79 38.21 -15.46
N GLU A 744 -23.83 38.34 -16.28
CA GLU A 744 -24.53 39.61 -16.53
C GLU A 744 -25.25 40.13 -15.27
N GLY A 745 -25.68 39.23 -14.40
CA GLY A 745 -26.18 39.55 -13.06
C GLY A 745 -25.09 39.97 -12.07
N GLY A 746 -23.81 39.87 -12.43
CA GLY A 746 -22.68 40.30 -11.60
C GLY A 746 -22.08 39.21 -10.71
N ALA A 747 -22.40 37.92 -10.93
CA ALA A 747 -21.69 36.84 -10.26
C ALA A 747 -20.20 36.84 -10.64
N ASP A 748 -19.34 36.57 -9.66
CA ASP A 748 -17.88 36.53 -9.83
C ASP A 748 -17.41 35.20 -10.47
N GLY A 749 -18.25 34.16 -10.41
CA GLY A 749 -18.02 32.90 -11.10
C GLY A 749 -19.23 31.96 -11.08
N VAL A 750 -19.03 30.73 -11.53
CA VAL A 750 -20.07 29.69 -11.53
C VAL A 750 -19.52 28.36 -11.01
N THR A 751 -20.35 27.60 -10.29
CA THR A 751 -20.05 26.21 -9.94
C THR A 751 -20.74 25.29 -10.95
N ALA A 752 -19.95 24.67 -11.83
CA ALA A 752 -20.42 23.71 -12.84
C ALA A 752 -20.04 22.27 -12.42
N THR A 753 -20.98 21.37 -12.10
CA THR A 753 -22.44 21.56 -12.02
C THR A 753 -23.01 20.85 -10.79
N ASN A 754 -24.32 20.97 -10.58
CA ASN A 754 -25.10 20.13 -9.68
C ASN A 754 -25.29 18.72 -10.29
N THR A 755 -26.06 17.88 -9.60
CA THR A 755 -26.41 16.51 -9.97
C THR A 755 -27.29 16.42 -11.22
N VAL A 756 -27.22 15.26 -11.90
CA VAL A 756 -28.03 14.95 -13.07
C VAL A 756 -29.33 14.28 -12.63
N SER A 757 -30.48 14.75 -13.12
CA SER A 757 -31.78 14.17 -12.80
C SER A 757 -31.90 12.76 -13.34
N GLY A 758 -32.39 11.83 -12.52
CA GLY A 758 -32.56 10.44 -12.95
C GLY A 758 -33.33 9.56 -11.98
N LEU A 759 -33.52 8.30 -12.39
CA LEU A 759 -34.08 7.22 -11.59
C LEU A 759 -33.09 6.06 -11.61
N MET A 760 -32.61 5.62 -10.44
CA MET A 760 -31.49 4.68 -10.38
C MET A 760 -31.85 3.26 -10.81
N GLY A 761 -33.08 2.85 -10.57
CA GLY A 761 -33.56 1.55 -11.03
C GLY A 761 -34.83 1.08 -10.34
N LEU A 762 -35.41 0.04 -10.92
CA LEU A 762 -36.54 -0.70 -10.39
C LEU A 762 -36.10 -2.14 -10.09
N LYS A 763 -36.72 -2.76 -9.09
CA LYS A 763 -36.58 -4.19 -8.79
C LYS A 763 -37.36 -5.02 -9.82
N GLY A 764 -37.17 -6.35 -9.82
CA GLY A 764 -37.89 -7.27 -10.72
C GLY A 764 -39.42 -7.23 -10.58
N ASN A 765 -39.96 -6.70 -9.47
CA ASN A 765 -41.38 -6.47 -9.24
C ASN A 765 -41.82 -5.02 -9.54
N SER A 766 -41.02 -4.26 -10.31
CA SER A 766 -41.23 -2.86 -10.66
C SER A 766 -41.20 -1.85 -9.49
N GLN A 767 -40.80 -2.27 -8.28
CA GLN A 767 -40.64 -1.34 -7.15
C GLN A 767 -39.34 -0.55 -7.29
N ALA A 768 -39.39 0.77 -7.15
CA ALA A 768 -38.21 1.62 -7.21
C ALA A 768 -37.27 1.46 -6.02
N TRP A 769 -36.04 1.93 -6.17
CA TRP A 769 -35.10 2.12 -5.06
C TRP A 769 -34.36 3.46 -5.22
N PRO A 770 -34.47 4.40 -4.25
CA PRO A 770 -35.11 4.27 -2.92
C PRO A 770 -36.64 4.18 -2.97
N ALA A 771 -37.23 3.50 -1.97
CA ALA A 771 -38.67 3.37 -1.78
C ALA A 771 -39.06 3.88 -0.38
N VAL A 772 -39.90 4.91 -0.34
CA VAL A 772 -40.27 5.65 0.88
C VAL A 772 -41.70 5.29 1.31
N GLY A 773 -41.88 5.02 2.61
CA GLY A 773 -43.16 4.73 3.25
C GLY A 773 -43.81 3.41 2.83
N ASN A 774 -44.98 3.12 3.39
CA ASN A 774 -45.72 1.86 3.14
C ASN A 774 -46.12 1.69 1.68
N ALA A 775 -46.42 2.78 0.99
CA ALA A 775 -46.75 2.79 -0.43
C ALA A 775 -45.51 2.65 -1.34
N LYS A 776 -44.30 2.55 -0.77
CA LYS A 776 -43.03 2.35 -1.50
C LYS A 776 -42.82 3.34 -2.65
N ARG A 777 -43.14 4.62 -2.40
CA ARG A 777 -43.09 5.67 -3.42
C ARG A 777 -41.65 6.15 -3.63
N THR A 778 -41.41 6.75 -4.79
CA THR A 778 -40.14 7.41 -5.12
C THR A 778 -40.40 8.69 -5.92
N THR A 779 -39.34 9.45 -6.16
CA THR A 779 -39.32 10.60 -7.08
C THR A 779 -37.99 10.60 -7.84
N TYR A 780 -37.86 11.43 -8.87
CA TYR A 780 -36.57 11.63 -9.52
C TYR A 780 -35.54 12.19 -8.52
N GLY A 781 -34.34 11.61 -8.55
CA GLY A 781 -33.22 11.99 -7.72
C GLY A 781 -32.09 12.61 -8.52
N GLY A 782 -31.08 13.07 -7.80
CA GLY A 782 -29.84 13.60 -8.35
C GLY A 782 -28.78 12.50 -8.39
N VAL A 783 -28.35 12.12 -9.59
CA VAL A 783 -27.21 11.24 -9.84
C VAL A 783 -25.93 12.05 -9.66
N SER A 784 -24.97 11.47 -8.94
CA SER A 784 -23.65 12.04 -8.63
C SER A 784 -22.57 10.97 -8.81
N GLY A 785 -21.29 11.38 -8.82
CA GLY A 785 -20.14 10.48 -8.91
C GLY A 785 -19.57 10.36 -10.33
N ASN A 786 -18.69 9.38 -10.54
CA ASN A 786 -17.93 9.23 -11.79
C ASN A 786 -18.80 9.03 -13.03
N ALA A 787 -20.00 8.47 -12.88
CA ALA A 787 -20.93 8.26 -14.00
C ALA A 787 -21.39 9.55 -14.68
N ILE A 788 -21.39 10.68 -13.97
CA ILE A 788 -21.76 11.99 -14.55
C ILE A 788 -20.55 12.82 -14.95
N ARG A 789 -19.32 12.33 -14.71
CA ARG A 789 -18.09 13.04 -15.09
C ARG A 789 -18.04 13.43 -16.56
N PRO A 790 -18.44 12.58 -17.54
CA PRO A 790 -18.40 12.97 -18.96
C PRO A 790 -19.36 14.09 -19.35
N LEU A 791 -20.30 14.47 -18.47
CA LEU A 791 -21.26 15.56 -18.70
C LEU A 791 -20.74 16.91 -18.17
N HIS A 792 -19.70 16.88 -17.32
CA HIS A 792 -18.96 18.05 -16.86
C HIS A 792 -17.77 18.30 -17.77
#